data_AF-A0A534X3F1-F1
#
_entry.id   AF-A0A534X3F1-F1
#
_cell.length_a   1.000
_cell.length_b   1.000
_cell.length_c   1.000
_cell.angle_alpha   90.00
_cell.angle_beta   90.00
_cell.angle_gamma   90.00
#
_symmetry.space_group_name_H-M   'P 1'
#
loop_
_entity.id
_entity.type
_entity.pdbx_description
1 polymer ?
#
loop_
_entity_poly.entity_id
_entity_poly.type
_entity_poly.pdbx_seq_one_letter_code
_entity_poly.pdbx_strand_id
1 'polypeptide(L)'
;MSNPPSAMACSSRGRTRRCRSARSSCLLPLLLAIACGAPSDQGRFSVSRATATAIAFVQENDATPQTPAMSVSVRYALAQSAGNLNVVVVGWNDTTAQVASVTDTKGNAYQLAVGPTQFSGQVTQSIYYARNIAAAAASANTVNVSFTVPAVFADVRTLEYSGLDPASPVDVTASATGSAATSSTPAAATTSAPDLLVAANTVTTWTTNPGAGWTSRVITSPDGDIAEDRIVSVAGSYSATALLATPGPWVMQMVAFKPASSAPPPTAPTNLAATAASSTRVDLSWTNTSTTQTGVKIERSTDNVTFTQIALAGATAISYSDTGLSASTTYFYRVRATSASGDSAYSSTASATTPAPPPPPPAPIAFVQTNYATPQTAVTRVSVPYTQTQSAGDLNVVVVGWNDTTAQVASVTDAKGNAYQLAVGPTLFPDRLSQSIYYAPNIAAAAAGANTVNVSFNVAAEFADIRILEYAGLAAASPVDVTASATGSTATSSAPAAVTTNASDLLVAANVVATTTADAGPGWTNRVITAPDGDIAEDQVVSVAGSYGATAPLSSAGPWVMQMVAFKGAPSGPPPPPPSAPTNLAATAASSAQINLSWTNTSTTQTGVKIERSTDNATFAQIAVAGGTAASYSDVGLGPSTTYFYRVRATNGSGDSAYSNTASATTPVAPPAGQWSAPVAWPLVAVHMTLLPTGKVLAWSDYTDNDGAQVFDPTTNTLTAVPFFNANLFCSGHALLPDGRVFVAGGHSGTAHVGINNATLFDPANQGWSSAAPMPQARWYPTVTALPDGRMLVTAGEIDCDGCNAPIPIIYDPATNLWTQLAIASHGFPYYPHMFVLPDGRVLAASSNREAIASLALDMSAQTWTTVDPAVLDGGSAAMYAPGKVVKSGLGRDPDLPGAPSVSTTYVIDMTQASPAWRQTSSMAFPRTEHNLTVLPDGTVLLTGGSRNSDVGDTAGAVLEAELWSPATETWTTMAAMQTPRMYHSTALLLPDGRVLVAGGGRDFPEVDQPSAEIYSPPYLFKGPRPTISSAPTSIHYATAFSVTTPDGARIAAVSLVRLGAVTHAFNENQRFVPVTFQSGAGGLTVQAPGNANLAPPGNYMLFIVDTNGVPSVAAMVSLR
;
A
#
# COMPACT_ATOMS: atom_id res chain seq x y z
N MET A 1 -41.32 73.30 -31.98
CA MET A 1 -40.05 74.00 -32.24
C MET A 1 -38.95 73.06 -31.79
N SER A 2 -37.95 72.65 -32.56
CA SER A 2 -37.65 72.66 -33.99
C SER A 2 -36.17 72.33 -34.09
N ASN A 3 -35.84 71.37 -34.96
CA ASN A 3 -34.59 71.24 -35.71
C ASN A 3 -33.93 72.60 -36.10
N PRO A 4 -32.64 72.65 -36.56
CA PRO A 4 -31.70 71.55 -36.79
C PRO A 4 -30.28 71.70 -36.14
N PRO A 5 -29.12 71.95 -36.82
CA PRO A 5 -28.01 70.98 -36.74
C PRO A 5 -26.56 71.52 -36.61
N SER A 6 -25.58 70.60 -36.71
CA SER A 6 -24.26 70.74 -37.38
C SER A 6 -23.18 71.73 -36.89
N ALA A 7 -22.13 71.14 -36.29
CA ALA A 7 -20.77 71.03 -36.88
C ALA A 7 -19.73 72.19 -36.85
N MET A 8 -18.50 71.76 -37.17
CA MET A 8 -17.32 72.49 -37.68
C MET A 8 -16.38 73.25 -36.74
N ALA A 9 -15.14 73.36 -37.23
CA ALA A 9 -14.05 74.15 -36.66
C ALA A 9 -13.28 74.87 -37.78
N CYS A 10 -13.19 76.20 -37.71
CA CYS A 10 -12.08 76.98 -38.27
C CYS A 10 -12.05 78.42 -37.70
N SER A 11 -10.86 79.00 -37.62
CA SER A 11 -10.54 80.42 -37.36
C SER A 11 -10.75 81.04 -35.95
N SER A 12 -9.60 81.47 -35.39
CA SER A 12 -9.29 82.78 -34.74
C SER A 12 -10.06 83.38 -33.52
N ARG A 13 -9.25 83.76 -32.51
CA ARG A 13 -9.30 84.99 -31.66
C ARG A 13 -10.54 85.29 -30.75
N GLY A 14 -10.38 85.00 -29.46
CA GLY A 14 -9.98 86.05 -28.48
C GLY A 14 -10.97 86.60 -27.41
N ARG A 15 -10.42 86.75 -26.18
CA ARG A 15 -10.89 87.59 -25.02
C ARG A 15 -12.19 87.14 -24.28
N THR A 16 -12.40 87.34 -22.95
CA THR A 16 -11.55 87.76 -21.80
C THR A 16 -12.22 87.48 -20.42
N ARG A 17 -11.46 87.00 -19.40
CA ARG A 17 -11.51 87.35 -17.94
C ARG A 17 -12.82 87.02 -17.13
N ARG A 18 -12.87 86.87 -15.79
CA ARG A 18 -11.92 86.63 -14.64
C ARG A 18 -12.73 86.36 -13.33
N CYS A 19 -12.23 85.49 -12.42
CA CYS A 19 -12.22 85.63 -10.91
C CYS A 19 -13.55 85.78 -10.10
N ARG A 20 -13.69 85.62 -8.76
CA ARG A 20 -12.92 84.98 -7.64
C ARG A 20 -13.74 84.91 -6.30
N SER A 21 -13.62 83.80 -5.53
CA SER A 21 -13.44 83.64 -4.05
C SER A 21 -14.34 84.25 -2.93
N ALA A 22 -14.31 83.58 -1.74
CA ALA A 22 -14.53 84.05 -0.32
C ALA A 22 -15.90 83.67 0.37
N ARG A 23 -16.08 83.47 1.70
CA ARG A 23 -15.19 83.29 2.92
C ARG A 23 -16.03 82.82 4.18
N SER A 24 -15.35 82.49 5.32
CA SER A 24 -15.86 82.44 6.74
C SER A 24 -16.74 81.24 7.19
N SER A 25 -17.10 80.93 8.48
CA SER A 25 -16.46 80.88 9.85
C SER A 25 -17.55 80.58 10.94
N CYS A 26 -17.39 80.13 12.21
CA CYS A 26 -16.37 79.41 13.03
C CYS A 26 -16.93 79.06 14.48
N LEU A 27 -16.20 78.28 15.30
CA LEU A 27 -16.24 78.10 16.80
C LEU A 27 -17.16 77.04 17.51
N LEU A 28 -16.95 76.86 18.83
CA LEU A 28 -17.10 75.67 19.74
C LEU A 28 -18.16 75.88 20.89
N PRO A 29 -18.43 74.99 21.93
CA PRO A 29 -17.87 73.66 22.33
C PRO A 29 -18.81 72.52 22.92
N LEU A 30 -18.35 71.26 22.79
CA LEU A 30 -18.29 70.10 23.75
C LEU A 30 -19.51 69.41 24.48
N LEU A 31 -19.55 68.05 24.30
CA LEU A 31 -19.89 66.90 25.22
C LEU A 31 -21.29 66.19 25.28
N LEU A 32 -21.23 64.86 25.03
CA LEU A 32 -22.05 63.68 25.47
C LEU A 32 -23.56 63.53 25.12
N ALA A 33 -23.94 62.35 24.58
CA ALA A 33 -25.33 61.94 24.27
C ALA A 33 -25.51 60.38 24.21
N ILE A 34 -26.74 59.89 23.98
CA ILE A 34 -27.21 58.52 24.30
C ILE A 34 -27.95 57.80 23.13
N ALA A 35 -27.69 56.48 23.01
CA ALA A 35 -28.47 55.35 22.45
C ALA A 35 -29.12 55.32 21.02
N CYS A 36 -28.96 54.12 20.42
CA CYS A 36 -29.85 53.38 19.50
C CYS A 36 -30.38 54.04 18.20
N GLY A 37 -29.79 53.61 17.07
CA GLY A 37 -30.38 53.70 15.73
C GLY A 37 -29.43 53.22 14.64
N ALA A 38 -29.97 52.66 13.55
CA ALA A 38 -29.29 52.54 12.25
C ALA A 38 -29.83 53.65 11.32
N PRO A 39 -29.22 53.98 10.14
CA PRO A 39 -28.15 53.29 9.42
C PRO A 39 -27.05 54.26 8.87
N SER A 40 -26.48 53.92 7.71
CA SER A 40 -25.80 54.79 6.70
C SER A 40 -24.47 55.50 7.03
N ASP A 41 -23.39 54.92 6.48
CA ASP A 41 -22.60 55.43 5.31
C ASP A 41 -21.86 56.81 5.35
N GLN A 42 -20.84 56.91 4.48
CA GLN A 42 -20.01 58.07 4.13
C GLN A 42 -19.08 58.64 5.22
N GLY A 43 -17.79 58.27 5.15
CA GLY A 43 -16.72 58.93 5.90
C GLY A 43 -16.07 60.09 5.13
N ARG A 44 -14.99 60.67 5.71
CA ARG A 44 -13.94 61.40 4.97
C ARG A 44 -12.66 61.50 5.79
N PHE A 45 -11.73 60.58 5.58
CA PHE A 45 -10.34 60.78 5.98
C PHE A 45 -9.67 61.80 5.06
N SER A 46 -8.81 62.65 5.62
CA SER A 46 -7.98 63.57 4.86
C SER A 46 -6.86 62.82 4.14
N VAL A 47 -6.92 62.75 2.81
CA VAL A 47 -5.83 62.17 2.01
C VAL A 47 -4.62 63.11 2.06
N SER A 48 -3.62 62.73 2.85
CA SER A 48 -2.26 63.23 2.67
C SER A 48 -1.77 62.78 1.29
N ARG A 49 -1.30 63.70 0.46
CA ARG A 49 -0.84 63.38 -0.89
C ARG A 49 0.60 62.89 -0.81
N ALA A 50 0.77 61.61 -0.51
CA ALA A 50 2.07 60.95 -0.47
C ALA A 50 2.82 61.18 -1.79
N THR A 51 3.98 61.84 -1.71
CA THR A 51 4.94 61.93 -2.79
C THR A 51 5.66 60.59 -2.92
N ALA A 52 5.82 60.08 -4.14
CA ALA A 52 6.51 58.81 -4.37
C ALA A 52 7.93 58.84 -3.78
N THR A 53 8.28 57.81 -3.01
CA THR A 53 9.61 57.62 -2.45
C THR A 53 10.60 57.35 -3.59
N ALA A 54 11.68 58.11 -3.67
CA ALA A 54 12.76 57.80 -4.61
C ALA A 54 13.43 56.48 -4.23
N ILE A 55 14.00 55.78 -5.22
CA ILE A 55 14.85 54.61 -4.95
C ILE A 55 16.02 55.05 -4.06
N ALA A 56 16.20 54.39 -2.93
CA ALA A 56 17.31 54.64 -2.01
C ALA A 56 17.77 53.36 -1.30
N PHE A 57 19.08 53.16 -1.28
CA PHE A 57 19.76 52.18 -0.43
C PHE A 57 19.56 52.49 1.06
N VAL A 58 19.42 51.45 1.88
CA VAL A 58 19.08 51.55 3.31
C VAL A 58 20.20 51.00 4.21
N GLN A 59 20.69 49.79 3.95
CA GLN A 59 21.78 49.15 4.71
C GLN A 59 22.38 47.94 3.98
N GLU A 60 23.63 47.62 4.32
CA GLU A 60 24.38 46.41 3.99
C GLU A 60 24.82 45.65 5.26
N ASN A 61 24.81 44.31 5.22
CA ASN A 61 25.45 43.45 6.22
C ASN A 61 25.91 42.14 5.57
N ASP A 62 27.01 41.56 6.03
CA ASP A 62 27.62 40.34 5.48
C ASP A 62 28.06 39.32 6.54
N ALA A 63 28.40 38.11 6.09
CA ALA A 63 29.15 37.12 6.87
C ALA A 63 29.99 36.20 5.95
N THR A 64 31.25 35.99 6.34
CA THR A 64 32.30 35.26 5.59
C THR A 64 32.92 34.09 6.38
N PRO A 65 32.14 33.08 6.81
CA PRO A 65 32.67 31.93 7.55
C PRO A 65 33.79 31.18 6.81
N GLN A 66 35.02 31.32 7.32
CA GLN A 66 36.26 30.74 6.79
C GLN A 66 36.42 29.23 7.04
N THR A 67 35.31 28.50 7.11
CA THR A 67 35.22 27.05 7.33
C THR A 67 33.97 26.50 6.63
N PRO A 68 33.99 25.29 6.03
CA PRO A 68 32.83 24.75 5.32
C PRO A 68 31.56 24.71 6.18
N ALA A 69 30.47 25.31 5.70
CA ALA A 69 29.29 25.61 6.51
C ALA A 69 28.00 25.03 5.91
N MET A 70 27.22 24.29 6.71
CA MET A 70 25.85 23.87 6.35
C MET A 70 24.85 25.03 6.33
N SER A 71 25.13 26.12 7.05
CA SER A 71 24.24 27.27 7.18
C SER A 71 25.03 28.52 7.55
N VAL A 72 24.61 29.68 7.03
CA VAL A 72 25.23 30.99 7.26
C VAL A 72 24.12 32.00 7.58
N SER A 73 24.26 32.70 8.70
CA SER A 73 23.29 33.69 9.19
C SER A 73 23.85 35.11 9.14
N VAL A 74 23.08 36.05 8.59
CA VAL A 74 23.44 37.48 8.52
C VAL A 74 22.34 38.31 9.18
N ARG A 75 22.72 39.22 10.09
CA ARG A 75 21.78 40.04 10.86
C ARG A 75 21.73 41.47 10.32
N TYR A 76 20.53 41.96 10.02
CA TYR A 76 20.31 43.35 9.64
C TYR A 76 20.54 44.27 10.85
N ALA A 77 21.50 45.18 10.75
CA ALA A 77 21.92 46.04 11.84
C ALA A 77 20.88 47.12 12.18
N LEU A 78 20.35 47.80 11.15
CA LEU A 78 19.37 48.87 11.24
C LEU A 78 17.92 48.34 11.15
N ALA A 79 16.96 49.19 11.49
CA ALA A 79 15.54 48.87 11.43
C ALA A 79 15.03 48.84 9.98
N GLN A 80 14.34 47.74 9.62
CA GLN A 80 13.79 47.53 8.28
C GLN A 80 12.39 48.13 8.17
N SER A 81 12.07 48.76 7.04
CA SER A 81 10.75 49.39 6.83
C SER A 81 9.81 48.51 6.01
N ALA A 82 8.52 48.51 6.39
CA ALA A 82 7.51 47.75 5.65
C ALA A 82 7.39 48.25 4.21
N GLY A 83 7.44 47.33 3.24
CA GLY A 83 7.38 47.66 1.82
C GLY A 83 8.75 47.83 1.13
N ASN A 84 9.86 47.80 1.87
CA ASN A 84 11.21 47.74 1.30
C ASN A 84 11.49 46.39 0.62
N LEU A 85 12.65 46.27 -0.02
CA LEU A 85 13.13 45.08 -0.70
C LEU A 85 14.49 44.66 -0.13
N ASN A 86 14.60 43.40 0.29
CA ASN A 86 15.86 42.78 0.67
C ASN A 86 16.49 42.09 -0.56
N VAL A 87 17.80 42.21 -0.73
CA VAL A 87 18.62 41.42 -1.66
C VAL A 87 19.59 40.58 -0.84
N VAL A 88 19.79 39.31 -1.22
CA VAL A 88 20.73 38.38 -0.57
C VAL A 88 21.60 37.75 -1.66
N VAL A 89 22.87 38.13 -1.69
CA VAL A 89 23.90 37.51 -2.52
C VAL A 89 24.50 36.35 -1.73
N VAL A 90 24.66 35.20 -2.37
CA VAL A 90 25.29 34.01 -1.80
C VAL A 90 26.38 33.55 -2.76
N GLY A 91 27.64 33.68 -2.35
CA GLY A 91 28.83 33.17 -3.03
C GLY A 91 29.44 32.02 -2.25
N TRP A 92 30.09 31.07 -2.93
CA TRP A 92 30.89 30.04 -2.26
C TRP A 92 31.92 29.39 -3.21
N ASN A 93 32.99 28.86 -2.63
CA ASN A 93 34.18 28.38 -3.34
C ASN A 93 34.13 26.87 -3.63
N ASP A 94 32.97 26.40 -4.11
CA ASP A 94 32.80 25.08 -4.73
C ASP A 94 31.67 25.11 -5.78
N THR A 95 31.37 23.96 -6.39
CA THR A 95 30.22 23.78 -7.30
C THR A 95 29.33 22.59 -6.93
N THR A 96 29.51 21.99 -5.74
CA THR A 96 28.84 20.76 -5.27
C THR A 96 27.83 21.02 -4.18
N ALA A 97 28.08 21.99 -3.29
CA ALA A 97 27.05 22.55 -2.43
C ALA A 97 26.02 23.31 -3.28
N GLN A 98 24.77 23.30 -2.82
CA GLN A 98 23.65 24.03 -3.41
C GLN A 98 22.84 24.66 -2.28
N VAL A 99 22.30 25.86 -2.50
CA VAL A 99 21.44 26.53 -1.50
C VAL A 99 20.12 25.76 -1.36
N ALA A 100 19.90 25.16 -0.20
CA ALA A 100 18.71 24.40 0.15
C ALA A 100 17.55 25.33 0.55
N SER A 101 17.82 26.44 1.25
CA SER A 101 16.83 27.50 1.50
C SER A 101 17.49 28.83 1.86
N VAL A 102 16.76 29.92 1.59
CA VAL A 102 17.00 31.27 2.13
C VAL A 102 15.75 31.68 2.89
N THR A 103 15.89 31.99 4.18
CA THR A 103 14.79 32.31 5.09
C THR A 103 15.18 33.49 5.98
N ASP A 104 14.21 34.12 6.67
CA ASP A 104 14.54 35.06 7.74
C ASP A 104 13.60 34.98 8.94
N THR A 105 14.03 35.58 10.05
CA THR A 105 13.27 35.66 11.31
C THR A 105 12.04 36.58 11.27
N LYS A 106 11.61 37.05 10.09
CA LYS A 106 10.38 37.82 9.88
C LYS A 106 9.39 37.13 8.95
N GLY A 107 9.77 35.99 8.36
CA GLY A 107 8.93 35.24 7.43
C GLY A 107 8.84 35.89 6.05
N ASN A 108 9.82 36.70 5.66
CA ASN A 108 9.86 37.29 4.32
C ASN A 108 10.10 36.20 3.27
N ALA A 109 9.33 36.24 2.17
CA ALA A 109 9.40 35.24 1.12
C ALA A 109 10.51 35.58 0.11
N TYR A 110 11.65 34.91 0.25
CA TYR A 110 12.78 35.03 -0.68
C TYR A 110 12.55 34.25 -1.98
N GLN A 111 12.92 34.86 -3.10
CA GLN A 111 12.86 34.31 -4.45
C GLN A 111 14.22 34.45 -5.13
N LEU A 112 14.59 33.48 -5.95
CA LEU A 112 15.82 33.53 -6.76
C LEU A 112 15.63 34.54 -7.90
N ALA A 113 16.53 35.51 -8.01
CA ALA A 113 16.55 36.47 -9.12
C ALA A 113 17.47 35.98 -10.25
N VAL A 114 18.69 35.56 -9.93
CA VAL A 114 19.67 35.04 -10.89
C VAL A 114 20.61 34.05 -10.21
N GLY A 115 21.03 33.03 -10.96
CA GLY A 115 21.89 31.94 -10.48
C GLY A 115 21.16 30.59 -10.33
N PRO A 116 21.82 29.56 -9.78
CA PRO A 116 23.26 29.53 -9.52
C PRO A 116 24.07 29.66 -10.81
N THR A 117 25.10 30.50 -10.80
CA THR A 117 26.06 30.64 -11.90
C THR A 117 27.41 30.15 -11.40
N GLN A 118 28.05 29.26 -12.15
CA GLN A 118 29.20 28.48 -11.69
C GLN A 118 30.42 28.66 -12.61
N PHE A 119 31.56 29.01 -12.03
CA PHE A 119 32.86 28.70 -12.63
C PHE A 119 33.24 27.28 -12.18
N SER A 120 33.19 26.33 -13.12
CA SER A 120 33.26 24.88 -12.85
C SER A 120 34.39 24.50 -11.89
N GLY A 121 34.03 23.85 -10.77
CA GLY A 121 34.97 23.36 -9.77
C GLY A 121 35.69 24.43 -8.94
N GLN A 122 35.31 25.71 -9.01
CA GLN A 122 35.97 26.77 -8.22
C GLN A 122 35.02 27.71 -7.47
N VAL A 123 34.05 28.34 -8.15
CA VAL A 123 33.17 29.34 -7.51
C VAL A 123 31.75 29.27 -8.03
N THR A 124 30.76 29.39 -7.14
CA THR A 124 29.34 29.53 -7.44
C THR A 124 28.78 30.81 -6.82
N GLN A 125 27.83 31.46 -7.50
CA GLN A 125 27.09 32.60 -6.97
C GLN A 125 25.59 32.52 -7.31
N SER A 126 24.75 33.01 -6.40
CA SER A 126 23.32 33.28 -6.62
C SER A 126 22.92 34.62 -5.99
N ILE A 127 21.92 35.31 -6.58
CA ILE A 127 21.25 36.46 -5.97
C ILE A 127 19.77 36.12 -5.76
N TYR A 128 19.33 36.23 -4.51
CA TYR A 128 17.93 36.15 -4.08
C TYR A 128 17.40 37.53 -3.70
N TYR A 129 16.09 37.70 -3.67
CA TYR A 129 15.42 38.91 -3.19
C TYR A 129 14.12 38.58 -2.45
N ALA A 130 13.72 39.44 -1.52
CA ALA A 130 12.37 39.44 -0.94
C ALA A 130 11.74 40.82 -1.14
N ARG A 131 10.61 40.87 -1.86
CA ARG A 131 9.83 42.08 -2.12
C ARG A 131 8.86 42.37 -0.96
N ASN A 132 8.53 43.64 -0.76
CA ASN A 132 7.52 44.10 0.21
C ASN A 132 7.74 43.48 1.61
N ILE A 133 8.95 43.64 2.14
CA ILE A 133 9.35 43.02 3.41
C ILE A 133 8.51 43.54 4.59
N ALA A 134 8.38 42.72 5.63
CA ALA A 134 7.81 43.13 6.90
C ALA A 134 8.76 44.08 7.66
N ALA A 135 8.20 45.07 8.37
CA ALA A 135 8.99 45.95 9.22
C ALA A 135 9.66 45.19 10.37
N ALA A 136 10.88 45.59 10.73
CA ALA A 136 11.64 45.01 11.83
C ALA A 136 12.40 46.10 12.60
N ALA A 137 12.50 45.97 13.92
CA ALA A 137 13.42 46.79 14.70
C ALA A 137 14.89 46.48 14.34
N ALA A 138 15.79 47.41 14.67
CA ALA A 138 17.24 47.22 14.51
C ALA A 138 17.71 45.93 15.19
N SER A 139 18.57 45.15 14.52
CA SER A 139 19.03 43.82 14.97
C SER A 139 17.94 42.75 15.17
N ALA A 140 16.67 43.04 14.87
CA ALA A 140 15.56 42.12 15.10
C ALA A 140 15.21 41.25 13.88
N ASN A 141 15.88 41.42 12.73
CA ASN A 141 15.83 40.47 11.62
C ASN A 141 17.20 39.83 11.37
N THR A 142 17.21 38.54 11.05
CA THR A 142 18.39 37.77 10.66
C THR A 142 17.98 36.83 9.53
N VAL A 143 18.66 36.95 8.39
CA VAL A 143 18.57 36.05 7.25
C VAL A 143 19.38 34.81 7.58
N ASN A 144 18.86 33.62 7.26
CA ASN A 144 19.62 32.39 7.31
C ASN A 144 19.58 31.67 5.95
N VAL A 145 20.77 31.46 5.39
CA VAL A 145 21.03 30.63 4.21
C VAL A 145 21.42 29.24 4.69
N SER A 146 20.95 28.20 4.02
CA SER A 146 21.28 26.80 4.31
C SER A 146 21.66 26.08 3.02
N PHE A 147 22.57 25.11 3.12
CA PHE A 147 23.12 24.35 1.99
C PHE A 147 22.81 22.86 2.10
N THR A 148 22.81 22.16 0.96
CA THR A 148 22.58 20.70 0.87
C THR A 148 23.72 19.87 1.46
N VAL A 149 24.95 20.37 1.36
CA VAL A 149 26.19 19.89 1.98
C VAL A 149 27.02 21.11 2.41
N PRO A 150 28.05 20.98 3.27
CA PRO A 150 28.76 22.16 3.78
C PRO A 150 29.47 22.92 2.67
N ALA A 151 29.03 24.16 2.39
CA ALA A 151 29.58 25.00 1.34
C ALA A 151 30.95 25.55 1.77
N VAL A 152 31.95 25.45 0.89
CA VAL A 152 33.33 25.86 1.18
C VAL A 152 33.46 27.38 1.04
N PHE A 153 33.96 28.07 2.08
CA PHE A 153 34.12 29.54 2.12
C PHE A 153 32.87 30.27 1.63
N ALA A 154 31.73 29.99 2.28
CA ALA A 154 30.46 30.60 1.92
C ALA A 154 30.42 32.08 2.36
N ASP A 155 30.29 32.96 1.38
CA ASP A 155 30.07 34.40 1.56
C ASP A 155 28.58 34.70 1.41
N VAL A 156 27.98 35.37 2.38
CA VAL A 156 26.60 35.88 2.28
C VAL A 156 26.60 37.39 2.51
N ARG A 157 26.22 38.16 1.49
CA ARG A 157 25.99 39.62 1.58
C ARG A 157 24.49 39.90 1.51
N THR A 158 24.02 40.78 2.37
CA THR A 158 22.62 41.22 2.43
C THR A 158 22.54 42.73 2.26
N LEU A 159 21.55 43.20 1.49
CA LEU A 159 21.31 44.60 1.19
C LEU A 159 19.82 44.92 1.33
N GLU A 160 19.47 46.13 1.75
CA GLU A 160 18.07 46.62 1.80
C GLU A 160 17.92 47.90 0.96
N TYR A 161 16.84 47.96 0.18
CA TYR A 161 16.47 49.09 -0.67
C TYR A 161 15.02 49.52 -0.47
N SER A 162 14.77 50.81 -0.62
CA SER A 162 13.44 51.44 -0.56
C SER A 162 13.06 52.06 -1.90
N GLY A 163 11.77 52.29 -2.13
CA GLY A 163 11.25 52.96 -3.36
C GLY A 163 11.07 52.05 -4.59
N LEU A 164 11.34 50.75 -4.47
CA LEU A 164 11.13 49.75 -5.52
C LEU A 164 9.69 49.23 -5.55
N ASP A 165 9.26 48.62 -6.67
CA ASP A 165 7.91 48.06 -6.82
C ASP A 165 7.66 46.90 -5.81
N PRO A 166 6.72 47.04 -4.87
CA PRO A 166 6.42 45.98 -3.90
C PRO A 166 5.75 44.73 -4.54
N ALA A 167 5.21 44.85 -5.76
CA ALA A 167 4.54 43.76 -6.46
C ALA A 167 5.47 43.00 -7.42
N SER A 168 6.10 43.67 -8.38
CA SER A 168 6.87 43.03 -9.46
C SER A 168 8.22 43.73 -9.71
N PRO A 169 9.14 43.73 -8.73
CA PRO A 169 10.33 44.57 -8.79
C PRO A 169 11.35 44.14 -9.85
N VAL A 170 11.57 42.84 -10.12
CA VAL A 170 12.60 42.44 -11.10
C VAL A 170 12.23 42.85 -12.52
N ASP A 171 13.16 43.48 -13.24
CA ASP A 171 13.02 43.82 -14.66
C ASP A 171 13.78 42.87 -15.59
N VAL A 172 15.10 42.81 -15.43
CA VAL A 172 16.00 42.02 -16.27
C VAL A 172 17.22 41.59 -15.47
N THR A 173 17.84 40.47 -15.85
CA THR A 173 19.00 39.90 -15.18
C THR A 173 20.09 39.53 -16.18
N ALA A 174 21.35 39.55 -15.74
CA ALA A 174 22.49 39.06 -16.50
C ALA A 174 23.47 38.31 -15.60
N SER A 175 24.18 37.33 -16.16
CA SER A 175 25.25 36.62 -15.49
C SER A 175 26.33 36.19 -16.48
N ALA A 176 27.57 36.08 -16.00
CA ALA A 176 28.67 35.44 -16.71
C ALA A 176 29.74 34.96 -15.73
N THR A 177 30.71 34.22 -16.27
CA THR A 177 31.91 33.77 -15.57
C THR A 177 33.13 34.03 -16.44
N GLY A 178 34.31 34.08 -15.83
CA GLY A 178 35.56 34.33 -16.54
C GLY A 178 36.76 34.31 -15.62
N SER A 179 37.92 34.70 -16.15
CA SER A 179 39.20 34.74 -15.40
C SER A 179 40.07 35.97 -15.70
N ALA A 180 39.50 36.96 -16.39
CA ALA A 180 40.16 38.24 -16.69
C ALA A 180 40.29 39.12 -15.43
N ALA A 181 41.17 40.14 -15.47
CA ALA A 181 41.33 41.14 -14.42
C ALA A 181 40.10 42.07 -14.19
N THR A 182 39.01 41.85 -14.94
CA THR A 182 37.73 42.52 -14.75
C THR A 182 36.65 41.44 -14.74
N SER A 183 35.87 41.33 -13.66
CA SER A 183 34.63 40.57 -13.65
C SER A 183 33.53 41.38 -14.34
N SER A 184 32.67 40.77 -15.17
CA SER A 184 31.69 41.51 -15.96
C SER A 184 30.47 40.69 -16.39
N THR A 185 29.33 41.36 -16.61
CA THR A 185 28.13 40.74 -17.19
C THR A 185 27.95 41.08 -18.67
N PRO A 186 27.24 40.24 -19.45
CA PRO A 186 26.64 40.67 -20.71
C PRO A 186 25.72 41.88 -20.50
N ALA A 187 25.49 42.65 -21.57
CA ALA A 187 24.68 43.85 -21.50
C ALA A 187 23.17 43.49 -21.51
N ALA A 188 22.45 43.87 -20.46
CA ALA A 188 21.01 43.65 -20.33
C ALA A 188 20.24 44.96 -20.57
N ALA A 189 19.18 44.90 -21.37
CA ALA A 189 18.31 46.03 -21.66
C ALA A 189 17.21 46.18 -20.61
N THR A 190 17.24 47.26 -19.83
CA THR A 190 16.12 47.61 -18.95
C THR A 190 14.93 48.12 -19.75
N THR A 191 13.72 47.79 -19.28
CA THR A 191 12.43 48.22 -19.85
C THR A 191 11.85 49.43 -19.13
N SER A 192 12.36 49.72 -17.92
CA SER A 192 11.79 50.67 -16.97
C SER A 192 12.80 51.76 -16.59
N ALA A 193 12.32 52.85 -15.99
CA ALA A 193 13.15 53.94 -15.49
C ALA A 193 12.40 54.81 -14.45
N PRO A 194 13.06 55.33 -13.40
CA PRO A 194 14.44 55.00 -13.01
C PRO A 194 14.52 53.62 -12.36
N ASP A 195 15.47 52.79 -12.80
CA ASP A 195 15.66 51.43 -12.27
C ASP A 195 16.90 51.38 -11.36
N LEU A 196 16.89 50.49 -10.38
CA LEU A 196 18.06 50.11 -9.59
C LEU A 196 18.73 48.89 -10.23
N LEU A 197 19.96 49.03 -10.69
CA LEU A 197 20.81 47.87 -10.96
C LEU A 197 21.55 47.50 -9.67
N VAL A 198 21.48 46.24 -9.27
CA VAL A 198 22.35 45.64 -8.23
C VAL A 198 23.18 44.56 -8.90
N ALA A 199 24.49 44.57 -8.66
CA ALA A 199 25.40 43.55 -9.17
C ALA A 199 26.36 43.07 -8.08
N ALA A 200 26.93 41.89 -8.28
CA ALA A 200 27.89 41.32 -7.36
C ALA A 200 28.78 40.29 -8.09
N ASN A 201 29.99 40.07 -7.59
CA ASN A 201 30.87 38.99 -8.05
C ASN A 201 31.13 37.97 -6.94
N THR A 202 31.61 36.80 -7.34
CA THR A 202 32.35 35.90 -6.45
C THR A 202 33.68 35.52 -7.09
N VAL A 203 34.79 35.67 -6.38
CA VAL A 203 36.16 35.67 -6.93
C VAL A 203 37.10 34.75 -6.17
N THR A 204 38.13 34.25 -6.86
CA THR A 204 39.25 33.52 -6.22
C THR A 204 40.49 34.39 -6.01
N THR A 205 40.38 35.72 -6.14
CA THR A 205 41.52 36.65 -5.99
C THR A 205 41.19 37.79 -5.01
N TRP A 206 40.89 38.99 -5.48
CA TRP A 206 40.48 40.12 -4.66
C TRP A 206 39.89 41.25 -5.53
N THR A 207 38.70 41.75 -5.22
CA THR A 207 38.12 42.92 -5.90
C THR A 207 38.69 44.22 -5.32
N THR A 208 39.24 45.08 -6.18
CA THR A 208 39.86 46.35 -5.78
C THR A 208 38.92 47.55 -5.86
N ASN A 209 38.04 47.57 -6.87
CA ASN A 209 37.17 48.71 -7.17
C ASN A 209 35.87 48.24 -7.85
N PRO A 210 34.74 48.94 -7.62
CA PRO A 210 33.50 48.77 -8.38
C PRO A 210 33.64 49.26 -9.83
N GLY A 211 32.60 49.01 -10.62
CA GLY A 211 32.53 49.38 -12.03
C GLY A 211 32.46 50.88 -12.31
N ALA A 212 32.70 51.23 -13.57
CA ALA A 212 32.65 52.62 -14.02
C ALA A 212 31.21 53.19 -13.92
N GLY A 213 30.97 54.01 -12.89
CA GLY A 213 29.66 54.55 -12.57
C GLY A 213 28.78 53.63 -11.72
N TRP A 214 29.38 52.65 -11.04
CA TRP A 214 28.76 51.82 -10.01
C TRP A 214 29.27 52.24 -8.61
N THR A 215 28.49 51.96 -7.58
CA THR A 215 28.82 52.26 -6.18
C THR A 215 29.05 50.95 -5.43
N SER A 216 30.25 50.73 -4.90
CA SER A 216 30.50 49.61 -4.00
C SER A 216 29.68 49.77 -2.72
N ARG A 217 28.98 48.70 -2.31
CA ARG A 217 28.30 48.61 -1.01
C ARG A 217 29.14 47.83 -0.02
N VAL A 218 29.65 46.68 -0.44
CA VAL A 218 30.57 45.87 0.35
C VAL A 218 31.58 45.20 -0.56
N ILE A 219 32.84 45.19 -0.13
CA ILE A 219 33.86 44.22 -0.57
C ILE A 219 34.19 43.45 0.70
N THR A 220 33.87 42.15 0.73
CA THR A 220 33.98 41.35 1.96
C THR A 220 35.43 40.99 2.27
N SER A 221 35.66 40.54 3.50
CA SER A 221 36.98 40.15 3.99
C SER A 221 36.86 38.82 4.76
N PRO A 222 37.76 37.85 4.54
CA PRO A 222 38.97 37.92 3.73
C PRO A 222 38.77 37.58 2.23
N ASP A 223 37.54 37.35 1.76
CA ASP A 223 37.29 36.74 0.44
C ASP A 223 37.39 37.72 -0.75
N GLY A 224 37.21 39.03 -0.53
CA GLY A 224 37.39 40.06 -1.58
C GLY A 224 36.21 40.17 -2.56
N ASP A 225 35.04 39.67 -2.16
CA ASP A 225 33.80 39.55 -2.95
C ASP A 225 32.98 40.86 -2.91
N ILE A 226 32.61 41.43 -4.07
CA ILE A 226 31.89 42.72 -4.14
C ILE A 226 30.38 42.54 -4.25
N ALA A 227 29.62 43.44 -3.62
CA ALA A 227 28.30 43.84 -4.09
C ALA A 227 28.28 45.36 -4.36
N GLU A 228 27.76 45.75 -5.51
CA GLU A 228 27.70 47.11 -6.03
C GLU A 228 26.30 47.45 -6.57
N ASP A 229 25.96 48.74 -6.64
CA ASP A 229 24.69 49.20 -7.21
C ASP A 229 24.83 50.46 -8.09
N ARG A 230 23.78 50.70 -8.88
CA ARG A 230 23.67 51.85 -9.76
C ARG A 230 22.20 52.14 -10.09
N ILE A 231 21.72 53.32 -9.71
CA ILE A 231 20.42 53.81 -10.18
C ILE A 231 20.60 54.39 -11.60
N VAL A 232 19.81 53.92 -12.56
CA VAL A 232 19.80 54.39 -13.96
C VAL A 232 18.51 55.16 -14.26
N SER A 233 18.65 56.39 -14.76
CA SER A 233 17.52 57.32 -14.98
C SER A 233 16.85 57.19 -16.35
N VAL A 234 17.29 56.24 -17.19
CA VAL A 234 16.80 56.02 -18.55
C VAL A 234 16.81 54.51 -18.82
N ALA A 235 15.80 53.99 -19.51
CA ALA A 235 15.76 52.60 -19.97
C ALA A 235 16.83 52.38 -21.04
N GLY A 236 17.65 51.34 -20.93
CA GLY A 236 18.83 51.16 -21.78
C GLY A 236 19.60 49.87 -21.51
N SER A 237 20.65 49.61 -22.31
CA SER A 237 21.47 48.41 -22.16
C SER A 237 22.67 48.66 -21.26
N TYR A 238 22.82 47.86 -20.19
CA TYR A 238 23.82 48.03 -19.15
C TYR A 238 24.56 46.74 -18.84
N SER A 239 25.86 46.84 -18.54
CA SER A 239 26.69 45.77 -17.97
C SER A 239 27.23 46.22 -16.61
N ALA A 240 27.31 45.27 -15.67
CA ALA A 240 28.10 45.44 -14.45
C ALA A 240 29.57 45.05 -14.72
N THR A 241 30.50 45.66 -13.99
CA THR A 241 31.94 45.36 -14.09
C THR A 241 32.62 45.59 -12.74
N ALA A 242 33.64 44.81 -12.36
CA ALA A 242 34.48 45.15 -11.19
C ALA A 242 35.95 44.78 -11.45
N LEU A 243 36.89 45.53 -10.88
CA LEU A 243 38.33 45.41 -11.15
C LEU A 243 39.04 44.54 -10.11
N LEU A 244 39.71 43.48 -10.55
CA LEU A 244 40.42 42.54 -9.69
C LEU A 244 41.90 42.92 -9.53
N ALA A 245 42.50 42.62 -8.37
CA ALA A 245 43.92 42.89 -8.09
C ALA A 245 44.84 42.08 -9.01
N THR A 246 44.43 40.86 -9.33
CA THR A 246 45.05 39.95 -10.30
C THR A 246 43.97 39.20 -11.08
N PRO A 247 44.23 38.79 -12.34
CA PRO A 247 43.36 37.88 -13.06
C PRO A 247 43.22 36.55 -12.31
N GLY A 248 42.01 36.05 -12.20
CA GLY A 248 41.68 34.74 -11.63
C GLY A 248 40.18 34.45 -11.77
N PRO A 249 39.74 33.19 -11.60
CA PRO A 249 38.34 32.81 -11.77
C PRO A 249 37.32 33.64 -10.97
N TRP A 250 36.23 33.97 -11.64
CA TRP A 250 35.11 34.75 -11.10
C TRP A 250 33.76 34.36 -11.69
N VAL A 251 32.71 34.63 -10.90
CA VAL A 251 31.32 34.78 -11.32
C VAL A 251 30.95 36.27 -11.23
N MET A 252 30.10 36.77 -12.12
CA MET A 252 29.49 38.11 -12.04
C MET A 252 28.00 37.99 -12.33
N GLN A 253 27.16 38.59 -11.50
CA GLN A 253 25.71 38.63 -11.65
C GLN A 253 25.18 40.06 -11.51
N MET A 254 24.08 40.37 -12.22
CA MET A 254 23.38 41.65 -12.18
C MET A 254 21.87 41.45 -12.25
N VAL A 255 21.12 42.23 -11.47
CA VAL A 255 19.66 42.29 -11.44
C VAL A 255 19.22 43.75 -11.52
N ALA A 256 18.30 44.06 -12.43
CA ALA A 256 17.61 45.35 -12.49
C ALA A 256 16.28 45.28 -11.73
N PHE A 257 15.97 46.32 -10.94
CA PHE A 257 14.74 46.44 -10.17
C PHE A 257 13.99 47.75 -10.47
N LYS A 258 12.67 47.67 -10.62
CA LYS A 258 11.74 48.74 -11.01
C LYS A 258 11.35 49.66 -9.86
N PRO A 259 11.03 50.93 -10.11
CA PRO A 259 10.51 51.88 -9.12
C PRO A 259 9.03 51.62 -8.81
N ALA A 260 8.57 51.99 -7.61
CA ALA A 260 7.15 51.98 -7.26
C ALA A 260 6.37 53.00 -8.11
N SER A 261 5.33 52.55 -8.83
CA SER A 261 4.54 53.42 -9.72
C SER A 261 3.69 54.44 -8.95
N SER A 262 3.52 55.64 -9.50
CA SER A 262 2.82 56.76 -8.83
C SER A 262 1.44 57.10 -9.40
N ALA A 263 0.90 56.28 -10.30
CA ALA A 263 -0.46 56.45 -10.81
C ALA A 263 -1.45 55.61 -9.96
N PRO A 264 -2.72 56.04 -9.82
CA PRO A 264 -3.73 55.21 -9.16
C PRO A 264 -4.08 53.99 -10.04
N PRO A 265 -4.41 52.83 -9.44
CA PRO A 265 -4.97 51.71 -10.19
C PRO A 265 -6.29 52.08 -10.90
N PRO A 266 -6.72 51.31 -11.92
CA PRO A 266 -8.00 51.50 -12.58
C PRO A 266 -9.19 51.41 -11.61
N THR A 267 -10.33 51.97 -11.99
CA THR A 267 -11.61 51.68 -11.33
C THR A 267 -12.12 50.30 -11.74
N ALA A 268 -12.84 49.63 -10.83
CA ALA A 268 -13.37 48.29 -11.07
C ALA A 268 -14.43 48.25 -12.19
N PRO A 269 -14.45 47.23 -13.06
CA PRO A 269 -15.57 47.01 -13.97
C PRO A 269 -16.86 46.72 -13.20
N THR A 270 -18.00 47.17 -13.73
CA THR A 270 -19.33 47.02 -13.13
C THR A 270 -20.25 46.21 -14.02
N ASN A 271 -21.45 45.88 -13.53
CA ASN A 271 -22.48 45.16 -14.29
C ASN A 271 -21.98 43.82 -14.89
N LEU A 272 -21.13 43.08 -14.16
CA LEU A 272 -20.74 41.74 -14.60
C LEU A 272 -21.98 40.84 -14.60
N ALA A 273 -22.25 40.20 -15.74
CA ALA A 273 -23.26 39.16 -15.92
C ALA A 273 -22.59 37.90 -16.51
N ALA A 274 -23.17 36.75 -16.20
CA ALA A 274 -22.76 35.44 -16.73
C ALA A 274 -24.00 34.68 -17.19
N THR A 275 -23.95 34.13 -18.41
CA THR A 275 -25.07 33.43 -19.05
C THR A 275 -24.57 32.11 -19.63
N ALA A 276 -25.15 30.98 -19.20
CA ALA A 276 -24.81 29.70 -19.80
C ALA A 276 -25.36 29.61 -21.22
N ALA A 277 -24.48 29.33 -22.18
CA ALA A 277 -24.79 29.31 -23.62
C ALA A 277 -24.75 27.90 -24.22
N SER A 278 -24.04 26.96 -23.58
CA SER A 278 -24.16 25.53 -23.82
C SER A 278 -23.73 24.76 -22.57
N SER A 279 -23.87 23.44 -22.59
CA SER A 279 -23.34 22.54 -21.55
C SER A 279 -21.81 22.63 -21.36
N THR A 280 -21.10 23.31 -22.27
CA THR A 280 -19.64 23.48 -22.23
C THR A 280 -19.20 24.94 -22.37
N ARG A 281 -20.13 25.92 -22.29
CA ARG A 281 -19.85 27.35 -22.55
C ARG A 281 -20.68 28.30 -21.69
N VAL A 282 -20.02 29.28 -21.07
CA VAL A 282 -20.63 30.44 -20.39
C VAL A 282 -20.13 31.72 -21.04
N ASP A 283 -21.06 32.61 -21.37
CA ASP A 283 -20.76 33.95 -21.87
C ASP A 283 -20.84 34.99 -20.76
N LEU A 284 -19.78 35.79 -20.65
CA LEU A 284 -19.64 36.89 -19.70
C LEU A 284 -19.81 38.23 -20.41
N SER A 285 -20.39 39.21 -19.73
CA SER A 285 -20.40 40.62 -20.17
C SER A 285 -20.28 41.57 -18.99
N TRP A 286 -19.66 42.73 -19.18
CA TRP A 286 -19.44 43.74 -18.14
C TRP A 286 -19.28 45.15 -18.71
N THR A 287 -19.30 46.16 -17.84
CA THR A 287 -19.06 47.57 -18.17
C THR A 287 -17.68 48.01 -17.67
N ASN A 288 -16.81 48.46 -18.58
CA ASN A 288 -15.54 49.10 -18.19
C ASN A 288 -15.81 50.51 -17.65
N THR A 289 -15.31 50.80 -16.46
CA THR A 289 -15.44 52.14 -15.83
C THR A 289 -14.18 52.98 -15.95
N SER A 290 -13.02 52.36 -16.20
CA SER A 290 -11.73 53.02 -16.29
C SER A 290 -11.34 53.36 -17.73
N THR A 291 -10.75 54.54 -17.91
CA THR A 291 -10.08 54.95 -19.17
C THR A 291 -8.56 54.70 -19.13
N THR A 292 -8.01 54.21 -18.02
CA THR A 292 -6.57 53.96 -17.81
C THR A 292 -6.18 52.48 -17.81
N GLN A 293 -7.16 51.58 -17.96
CA GLN A 293 -6.92 50.14 -18.01
C GLN A 293 -6.23 49.72 -19.31
N THR A 294 -5.24 48.84 -19.23
CA THR A 294 -4.60 48.18 -20.39
C THR A 294 -5.17 46.80 -20.68
N GLY A 295 -5.94 46.23 -19.74
CA GLY A 295 -6.67 44.98 -19.92
C GLY A 295 -7.71 44.73 -18.81
N VAL A 296 -8.41 43.61 -18.93
CA VAL A 296 -9.33 43.09 -17.92
C VAL A 296 -8.96 41.64 -17.63
N LYS A 297 -8.61 41.35 -16.37
CA LYS A 297 -8.38 39.98 -15.88
C LYS A 297 -9.74 39.36 -15.57
N ILE A 298 -9.99 38.17 -16.12
CA ILE A 298 -11.17 37.35 -15.86
C ILE A 298 -10.77 36.19 -14.97
N GLU A 299 -11.42 36.07 -13.82
CA GLU A 299 -11.21 34.97 -12.88
C GLU A 299 -12.47 34.11 -12.74
N ARG A 300 -12.26 32.80 -12.58
CA ARG A 300 -13.29 31.77 -12.40
C ARG A 300 -13.07 30.98 -11.13
N SER A 301 -14.18 30.59 -10.50
CA SER A 301 -14.28 29.74 -9.32
C SER A 301 -15.44 28.74 -9.51
N THR A 302 -15.37 27.59 -8.83
CA THR A 302 -16.49 26.61 -8.71
C THR A 302 -17.08 26.55 -7.30
N ASP A 303 -16.49 27.26 -6.34
CA ASP A 303 -16.81 27.26 -4.90
C ASP A 303 -17.25 28.66 -4.38
N ASN A 304 -17.19 29.68 -5.23
CA ASN A 304 -17.32 31.11 -4.91
C ASN A 304 -16.28 31.66 -3.90
N VAL A 305 -15.16 30.95 -3.70
CA VAL A 305 -14.09 31.33 -2.74
C VAL A 305 -12.72 31.34 -3.43
N THR A 306 -12.37 30.24 -4.09
CA THR A 306 -11.08 30.01 -4.76
C THR A 306 -11.20 30.42 -6.23
N PHE A 307 -10.81 31.65 -6.53
CA PHE A 307 -10.81 32.20 -7.89
C PHE A 307 -9.43 32.05 -8.55
N THR A 308 -9.42 31.62 -9.81
CA THR A 308 -8.23 31.48 -10.66
C THR A 308 -8.38 32.29 -11.94
N GLN A 309 -7.32 32.96 -12.39
CA GLN A 309 -7.37 33.78 -13.61
C GLN A 309 -7.39 32.87 -14.86
N ILE A 310 -8.51 32.86 -15.58
CA ILE A 310 -8.69 32.06 -16.81
C ILE A 310 -8.30 32.83 -18.07
N ALA A 311 -8.35 34.17 -18.04
CA ALA A 311 -7.97 35.01 -19.18
C ALA A 311 -7.55 36.42 -18.76
N LEU A 312 -6.77 37.06 -19.64
CA LEU A 312 -6.54 38.49 -19.66
C LEU A 312 -7.03 39.03 -21.01
N ALA A 313 -8.15 39.74 -21.01
CA ALA A 313 -8.70 40.39 -22.20
C ALA A 313 -8.10 41.80 -22.38
N GLY A 314 -8.08 42.30 -23.62
CA GLY A 314 -7.50 43.61 -23.95
C GLY A 314 -8.25 44.80 -23.35
N ALA A 315 -7.62 45.97 -23.35
CA ALA A 315 -8.07 47.21 -22.69
C ALA A 315 -9.55 47.56 -22.86
N THR A 316 -10.13 47.32 -24.04
CA THR A 316 -11.51 47.68 -24.40
C THR A 316 -12.52 46.54 -24.29
N ALA A 317 -12.12 45.35 -23.85
CA ALA A 317 -12.99 44.18 -23.78
C ALA A 317 -14.12 44.37 -22.75
N ILE A 318 -15.35 44.04 -23.17
CA ILE A 318 -16.59 44.12 -22.37
C ILE A 318 -17.33 42.78 -22.28
N SER A 319 -16.72 41.71 -22.79
CA SER A 319 -17.27 40.35 -22.81
C SER A 319 -16.17 39.30 -22.98
N TYR A 320 -16.49 38.07 -22.61
CA TYR A 320 -15.62 36.90 -22.77
C TYR A 320 -16.46 35.61 -22.84
N SER A 321 -16.11 34.69 -23.73
CA SER A 321 -16.71 33.35 -23.78
C SER A 321 -15.77 32.35 -23.12
N ASP A 322 -16.20 31.79 -21.99
CA ASP A 322 -15.50 30.70 -21.33
C ASP A 322 -15.99 29.36 -21.90
N THR A 323 -15.08 28.51 -22.39
CA THR A 323 -15.39 27.33 -23.22
C THR A 323 -14.60 26.10 -22.78
N GLY A 324 -15.15 24.92 -23.03
CA GLY A 324 -14.56 23.66 -22.54
C GLY A 324 -14.97 23.34 -21.09
N LEU A 325 -16.07 23.93 -20.65
CA LEU A 325 -16.61 23.74 -19.30
C LEU A 325 -17.23 22.36 -19.13
N SER A 326 -17.31 21.91 -17.87
CA SER A 326 -18.10 20.75 -17.48
C SER A 326 -19.59 21.13 -17.49
N ALA A 327 -20.44 20.17 -17.87
CA ALA A 327 -21.89 20.34 -17.84
C ALA A 327 -22.46 20.32 -16.41
N SER A 328 -23.70 20.79 -16.24
CA SER A 328 -24.40 20.83 -14.94
C SER A 328 -23.61 21.51 -13.80
N THR A 329 -22.67 22.40 -14.13
CA THR A 329 -21.68 22.93 -13.18
C THR A 329 -21.85 24.45 -13.04
N THR A 330 -21.98 24.93 -11.80
CA THR A 330 -22.05 26.36 -11.50
C THR A 330 -20.65 26.95 -11.47
N TYR A 331 -20.41 27.90 -12.36
CA TYR A 331 -19.18 28.69 -12.39
C TYR A 331 -19.46 30.11 -11.91
N PHE A 332 -18.62 30.56 -10.97
CA PHE A 332 -18.61 31.90 -10.42
C PHE A 332 -17.49 32.69 -11.11
N TYR A 333 -17.78 33.93 -11.50
CA TYR A 333 -16.88 34.79 -12.25
C TYR A 333 -16.77 36.15 -11.59
N ARG A 334 -15.55 36.69 -11.58
CA ARG A 334 -15.28 38.09 -11.22
C ARG A 334 -14.25 38.66 -12.17
N VAL A 335 -14.35 39.95 -12.46
CA VAL A 335 -13.41 40.64 -13.36
C VAL A 335 -12.76 41.82 -12.65
N ARG A 336 -11.51 42.13 -13.01
CA ARG A 336 -10.83 43.37 -12.56
C ARG A 336 -10.07 43.99 -13.74
N ALA A 337 -10.19 45.30 -13.88
CA ALA A 337 -9.36 46.09 -14.78
C ALA A 337 -7.90 46.10 -14.26
N THR A 338 -6.94 45.97 -15.17
CA THR A 338 -5.48 45.97 -14.90
C THR A 338 -4.78 47.07 -15.69
N SER A 339 -3.65 47.54 -15.20
CA SER A 339 -2.77 48.51 -15.86
C SER A 339 -1.34 48.46 -15.30
N ALA A 340 -0.42 49.23 -15.90
CA ALA A 340 0.92 49.45 -15.35
C ALA A 340 0.92 50.16 -13.97
N SER A 341 -0.19 50.75 -13.53
CA SER A 341 -0.35 51.31 -12.18
C SER A 341 -0.98 50.35 -11.17
N GLY A 342 -1.05 49.05 -11.52
CA GLY A 342 -1.66 48.00 -10.73
C GLY A 342 -3.09 47.67 -11.16
N ASP A 343 -3.71 46.77 -10.39
CA ASP A 343 -5.05 46.26 -10.62
C ASP A 343 -6.11 47.02 -9.80
N SER A 344 -7.27 47.24 -10.42
CA SER A 344 -8.50 47.64 -9.73
C SER A 344 -8.98 46.63 -8.68
N ALA A 345 -9.95 47.02 -7.85
CA ALA A 345 -10.78 46.06 -7.12
C ALA A 345 -11.58 45.17 -8.08
N TYR A 346 -12.05 44.01 -7.60
CA TYR A 346 -12.93 43.15 -8.38
C TYR A 346 -14.32 43.76 -8.57
N SER A 347 -14.99 43.37 -9.66
CA SER A 347 -16.43 43.49 -9.81
C SER A 347 -17.19 42.71 -8.73
N SER A 348 -18.50 42.90 -8.65
CA SER A 348 -19.38 41.88 -8.07
C SER A 348 -19.17 40.54 -8.78
N THR A 349 -19.30 39.43 -8.05
CA THR A 349 -19.36 38.09 -8.66
C THR A 349 -20.65 37.94 -9.48
N ALA A 350 -20.55 37.35 -10.66
CA ALA A 350 -21.68 36.78 -11.41
C ALA A 350 -21.54 35.26 -11.50
N SER A 351 -22.63 34.53 -11.70
CA SER A 351 -22.57 33.06 -11.78
C SER A 351 -23.55 32.50 -12.81
N ALA A 352 -23.13 31.46 -13.51
CA ALA A 352 -23.99 30.69 -14.40
C ALA A 352 -23.74 29.19 -14.21
N THR A 353 -24.81 28.40 -14.23
CA THR A 353 -24.75 26.93 -14.26
C THR A 353 -24.84 26.48 -15.71
N THR A 354 -23.83 25.78 -16.21
CA THR A 354 -23.92 25.12 -17.52
C THR A 354 -25.10 24.13 -17.49
N PRO A 355 -25.99 24.10 -18.50
CA PRO A 355 -27.02 23.08 -18.57
C PRO A 355 -26.39 21.68 -18.65
N ALA A 356 -27.21 20.65 -18.38
CA ALA A 356 -26.84 19.28 -18.73
C ALA A 356 -26.54 19.18 -20.24
N PRO A 357 -25.74 18.20 -20.69
CA PRO A 357 -25.60 17.92 -22.11
C PRO A 357 -26.98 17.63 -22.72
N PRO A 358 -27.26 18.04 -23.97
CA PRO A 358 -28.41 17.49 -24.68
C PRO A 358 -28.27 15.96 -24.70
N PRO A 359 -29.30 15.19 -24.34
CA PRO A 359 -29.16 13.75 -24.18
C PRO A 359 -28.79 13.11 -25.52
N PRO A 360 -27.87 12.12 -25.54
CA PRO A 360 -27.72 11.28 -26.71
C PRO A 360 -29.04 10.55 -27.00
N PRO A 361 -29.34 10.18 -28.26
CA PRO A 361 -30.46 9.29 -28.57
C PRO A 361 -30.35 7.97 -27.78
N PRO A 362 -31.47 7.30 -27.47
CA PRO A 362 -31.43 6.00 -26.81
C PRO A 362 -30.53 5.01 -27.57
N ALA A 363 -29.73 4.25 -26.84
CA ALA A 363 -29.07 3.08 -27.41
C ALA A 363 -30.17 2.07 -27.81
N PRO A 364 -30.27 1.68 -29.09
CA PRO A 364 -31.25 0.68 -29.50
C PRO A 364 -30.90 -0.67 -28.87
N ILE A 365 -31.92 -1.46 -28.53
CA ILE A 365 -31.72 -2.86 -28.15
C ILE A 365 -31.07 -3.58 -29.34
N ALA A 366 -29.95 -4.26 -29.09
CA ALA A 366 -29.18 -4.94 -30.10
C ALA A 366 -28.74 -6.33 -29.62
N PHE A 367 -28.96 -7.34 -30.46
CA PHE A 367 -28.31 -8.64 -30.34
C PHE A 367 -26.82 -8.50 -30.66
N VAL A 368 -25.95 -9.04 -29.80
CA VAL A 368 -24.48 -8.93 -29.91
C VAL A 368 -23.87 -10.23 -30.45
N GLN A 369 -24.15 -11.36 -29.81
CA GLN A 369 -23.64 -12.67 -30.19
C GLN A 369 -24.49 -13.83 -29.65
N THR A 370 -24.28 -15.02 -30.21
CA THR A 370 -24.79 -16.29 -29.69
C THR A 370 -23.72 -17.37 -29.82
N ASN A 371 -23.76 -18.38 -28.95
CA ASN A 371 -23.05 -19.65 -29.12
C ASN A 371 -23.85 -20.79 -28.48
N TYR A 372 -23.50 -22.06 -28.75
CA TYR A 372 -24.18 -23.21 -28.15
C TYR A 372 -23.26 -24.42 -27.94
N ALA A 373 -23.73 -25.39 -27.17
CA ALA A 373 -23.16 -26.74 -27.10
C ALA A 373 -24.26 -27.80 -26.89
N THR A 374 -24.12 -28.91 -27.61
CA THR A 374 -25.09 -30.02 -27.72
C THR A 374 -24.46 -31.38 -27.43
N PRO A 375 -23.88 -31.63 -26.23
CA PRO A 375 -23.34 -32.93 -25.86
C PRO A 375 -24.35 -34.07 -26.01
N GLN A 376 -24.13 -34.92 -27.01
CA GLN A 376 -24.95 -36.08 -27.39
C GLN A 376 -24.80 -37.29 -26.45
N THR A 377 -24.56 -37.03 -25.17
CA THR A 377 -24.34 -38.02 -24.11
C THR A 377 -24.85 -37.48 -22.78
N ALA A 378 -25.17 -38.35 -21.83
CA ALA A 378 -25.58 -37.92 -20.49
C ALA A 378 -24.42 -37.20 -19.76
N VAL A 379 -24.66 -35.96 -19.30
CA VAL A 379 -23.59 -35.09 -18.74
C VAL A 379 -24.03 -34.34 -17.48
N THR A 380 -23.13 -34.23 -16.51
CA THR A 380 -23.34 -33.43 -15.27
C THR A 380 -22.90 -31.97 -15.40
N ARG A 381 -22.18 -31.61 -16.47
CA ARG A 381 -21.77 -30.23 -16.78
C ARG A 381 -21.62 -30.03 -18.28
N VAL A 382 -22.02 -28.84 -18.74
CA VAL A 382 -21.77 -28.32 -20.09
C VAL A 382 -21.14 -26.93 -19.99
N SER A 383 -20.21 -26.63 -20.89
CA SER A 383 -19.45 -25.37 -20.92
C SER A 383 -19.53 -24.72 -22.30
N VAL A 384 -19.94 -23.45 -22.37
CA VAL A 384 -20.11 -22.70 -23.63
C VAL A 384 -19.35 -21.37 -23.56
N PRO A 385 -18.33 -21.13 -24.41
CA PRO A 385 -17.59 -19.87 -24.43
C PRO A 385 -18.30 -18.79 -25.26
N TYR A 386 -18.24 -17.54 -24.82
CA TYR A 386 -18.56 -16.39 -25.68
C TYR A 386 -17.39 -16.11 -26.63
N THR A 387 -17.65 -16.06 -27.94
CA THR A 387 -16.60 -16.03 -28.98
C THR A 387 -16.20 -14.61 -29.39
N GLN A 388 -17.02 -13.60 -29.07
CA GLN A 388 -16.73 -12.18 -29.26
C GLN A 388 -16.59 -11.46 -27.91
N THR A 389 -16.06 -10.23 -27.95
CA THR A 389 -15.88 -9.36 -26.79
C THR A 389 -17.23 -8.95 -26.20
N GLN A 390 -17.40 -9.13 -24.90
CA GLN A 390 -18.58 -8.74 -24.11
C GLN A 390 -18.41 -7.33 -23.54
N SER A 391 -19.46 -6.49 -23.58
CA SER A 391 -19.40 -5.11 -23.03
C SER A 391 -19.90 -5.05 -21.59
N ALA A 392 -19.34 -4.13 -20.80
CA ALA A 392 -19.82 -3.91 -19.44
C ALA A 392 -21.22 -3.26 -19.46
N GLY A 393 -22.20 -3.91 -18.84
CA GLY A 393 -23.60 -3.44 -18.81
C GLY A 393 -24.58 -4.26 -19.66
N ASP A 394 -24.09 -5.12 -20.55
CA ASP A 394 -24.94 -5.97 -21.41
C ASP A 394 -25.67 -7.06 -20.60
N LEU A 395 -26.60 -7.77 -21.26
CA LEU A 395 -27.43 -8.85 -20.72
C LEU A 395 -27.02 -10.18 -21.36
N ASN A 396 -26.52 -11.13 -20.54
CA ASN A 396 -26.40 -12.53 -20.96
C ASN A 396 -27.75 -13.25 -20.75
N VAL A 397 -28.14 -14.09 -21.72
CA VAL A 397 -29.29 -15.01 -21.62
C VAL A 397 -28.79 -16.43 -21.91
N VAL A 398 -29.21 -17.40 -21.11
CA VAL A 398 -28.75 -18.80 -21.17
C VAL A 398 -29.96 -19.71 -21.19
N VAL A 399 -30.26 -20.29 -22.35
CA VAL A 399 -31.28 -21.33 -22.52
C VAL A 399 -30.63 -22.68 -22.21
N VAL A 400 -31.35 -23.52 -21.45
CA VAL A 400 -30.93 -24.85 -21.03
C VAL A 400 -32.06 -25.83 -21.33
N GLY A 401 -31.92 -26.65 -22.37
CA GLY A 401 -32.80 -27.77 -22.70
C GLY A 401 -32.15 -29.11 -22.36
N TRP A 402 -32.94 -30.14 -22.01
CA TRP A 402 -32.47 -31.52 -21.87
C TRP A 402 -33.62 -32.53 -21.99
N ASN A 403 -33.30 -33.79 -22.32
CA ASN A 403 -34.25 -34.82 -22.74
C ASN A 403 -34.65 -35.81 -21.62
N ASP A 404 -34.67 -35.33 -20.37
CA ASP A 404 -35.25 -36.05 -19.24
C ASP A 404 -35.90 -35.05 -18.25
N THR A 405 -36.61 -35.55 -17.23
CA THR A 405 -37.29 -34.72 -16.21
C THR A 405 -36.79 -34.96 -14.78
N THR A 406 -35.67 -35.66 -14.63
CA THR A 406 -35.07 -36.08 -13.36
C THR A 406 -33.82 -35.28 -13.00
N ALA A 407 -32.99 -34.98 -14.00
CA ALA A 407 -31.93 -33.99 -13.90
C ALA A 407 -32.52 -32.59 -13.73
N GLN A 408 -31.82 -31.77 -12.94
CA GLN A 408 -32.19 -30.40 -12.59
C GLN A 408 -30.91 -29.56 -12.59
N VAL A 409 -30.99 -28.33 -13.11
CA VAL A 409 -29.86 -27.40 -13.13
C VAL A 409 -29.49 -27.02 -11.69
N ALA A 410 -28.30 -27.45 -11.26
CA ALA A 410 -27.75 -27.18 -9.94
C ALA A 410 -27.05 -25.81 -9.89
N SER A 411 -26.45 -25.36 -10.99
CA SER A 411 -25.88 -24.01 -11.10
C SER A 411 -25.70 -23.57 -12.56
N VAL A 412 -25.78 -22.25 -12.76
CA VAL A 412 -25.25 -21.54 -13.93
C VAL A 412 -24.24 -20.52 -13.42
N THR A 413 -22.99 -20.62 -13.87
CA THR A 413 -21.89 -19.71 -13.49
C THR A 413 -21.06 -19.35 -14.70
N ASP A 414 -20.18 -18.35 -14.61
CA ASP A 414 -19.21 -18.08 -15.67
C ASP A 414 -17.83 -17.64 -15.16
N ALA A 415 -16.89 -17.50 -16.08
CA ALA A 415 -15.49 -17.14 -15.80
C ALA A 415 -15.28 -15.63 -15.54
N LYS A 416 -16.36 -14.86 -15.31
CA LYS A 416 -16.32 -13.46 -14.88
C LYS A 416 -17.05 -13.25 -13.55
N GLY A 417 -17.76 -14.26 -13.04
CA GLY A 417 -18.52 -14.17 -11.80
C GLY A 417 -19.84 -13.44 -11.96
N ASN A 418 -20.41 -13.40 -13.18
CA ASN A 418 -21.71 -12.77 -13.42
C ASN A 418 -22.83 -13.54 -12.68
N ALA A 419 -23.77 -12.80 -12.09
CA ALA A 419 -24.81 -13.36 -11.23
C ALA A 419 -26.04 -13.83 -12.04
N TYR A 420 -26.03 -15.09 -12.45
CA TYR A 420 -27.15 -15.70 -13.19
C TYR A 420 -28.38 -15.95 -12.30
N GLN A 421 -29.55 -15.62 -12.83
CA GLN A 421 -30.86 -15.77 -12.20
C GLN A 421 -31.79 -16.54 -13.15
N LEU A 422 -32.71 -17.32 -12.60
CA LEU A 422 -33.73 -18.04 -13.37
C LEU A 422 -34.84 -17.04 -13.79
N ALA A 423 -35.14 -16.95 -15.09
CA ALA A 423 -36.27 -16.16 -15.60
C ALA A 423 -37.54 -17.01 -15.70
N VAL A 424 -37.45 -18.20 -16.30
CA VAL A 424 -38.58 -19.12 -16.48
C VAL A 424 -38.10 -20.57 -16.52
N GLY A 425 -38.93 -21.48 -16.00
CA GLY A 425 -38.68 -22.91 -15.93
C GLY A 425 -38.37 -23.42 -14.51
N PRO A 426 -38.00 -24.71 -14.36
CA PRO A 426 -38.01 -25.71 -15.42
C PRO A 426 -39.44 -26.01 -15.89
N THR A 427 -39.69 -25.88 -17.20
CA THR A 427 -40.95 -26.29 -17.83
C THR A 427 -40.76 -27.70 -18.38
N LEU A 428 -41.63 -28.63 -17.98
CA LEU A 428 -41.47 -30.07 -18.22
C LEU A 428 -42.53 -30.59 -19.20
N PHE A 429 -42.11 -31.27 -20.27
CA PHE A 429 -42.95 -32.24 -20.96
C PHE A 429 -42.77 -33.60 -20.24
N PRO A 430 -43.85 -34.22 -19.70
CA PRO A 430 -43.75 -35.44 -18.89
C PRO A 430 -42.87 -36.53 -19.49
N ASP A 431 -41.95 -37.03 -18.68
CA ASP A 431 -41.03 -38.15 -18.97
C ASP A 431 -40.21 -38.00 -20.27
N ARG A 432 -40.01 -36.76 -20.78
CA ARG A 432 -39.39 -36.52 -22.09
C ARG A 432 -38.49 -35.30 -22.23
N LEU A 433 -38.92 -34.10 -21.85
CA LEU A 433 -38.19 -32.86 -22.17
C LEU A 433 -38.29 -31.87 -21.00
N SER A 434 -37.22 -31.13 -20.76
CA SER A 434 -37.16 -30.06 -19.78
C SER A 434 -36.47 -28.83 -20.36
N GLN A 435 -36.94 -27.63 -20.01
CA GLN A 435 -36.27 -26.38 -20.38
C GLN A 435 -36.29 -25.35 -19.25
N SER A 436 -35.20 -24.59 -19.12
CA SER A 436 -35.13 -23.35 -18.34
C SER A 436 -34.43 -22.25 -19.13
N ILE A 437 -34.80 -20.99 -18.87
CA ILE A 437 -34.05 -19.81 -19.32
C ILE A 437 -33.51 -19.06 -18.10
N TYR A 438 -32.20 -18.89 -18.04
CA TYR A 438 -31.47 -18.06 -17.08
C TYR A 438 -30.99 -16.76 -17.74
N TYR A 439 -30.65 -15.77 -16.94
CA TYR A 439 -30.09 -14.49 -17.41
C TYR A 439 -29.13 -13.89 -16.38
N ALA A 440 -28.17 -13.08 -16.83
CA ALA A 440 -27.35 -12.23 -15.95
C ALA A 440 -27.36 -10.79 -16.48
N PRO A 441 -27.94 -9.82 -15.74
CA PRO A 441 -27.95 -8.42 -16.14
C PRO A 441 -26.63 -7.72 -15.77
N ASN A 442 -26.31 -6.63 -16.48
CA ASN A 442 -25.19 -5.75 -16.17
C ASN A 442 -23.87 -6.54 -16.03
N ILE A 443 -23.55 -7.34 -17.05
CA ILE A 443 -22.39 -8.23 -17.02
C ILE A 443 -21.07 -7.44 -16.97
N ALA A 444 -20.02 -8.08 -16.46
CA ALA A 444 -18.66 -7.58 -16.54
C ALA A 444 -18.09 -7.78 -17.96
N ALA A 445 -17.37 -6.78 -18.47
CA ALA A 445 -16.71 -6.84 -19.78
C ALA A 445 -15.70 -8.00 -19.86
N ALA A 446 -15.62 -8.63 -21.02
CA ALA A 446 -14.69 -9.73 -21.29
C ALA A 446 -14.15 -9.65 -22.72
N ALA A 447 -12.86 -9.92 -22.91
CA ALA A 447 -12.33 -10.13 -24.25
C ALA A 447 -12.93 -11.38 -24.90
N ALA A 448 -12.94 -11.44 -26.24
CA ALA A 448 -13.32 -12.62 -27.01
C ALA A 448 -12.68 -13.91 -26.47
N GLY A 449 -13.48 -14.94 -26.22
CA GLY A 449 -13.04 -16.23 -25.65
C GLY A 449 -12.69 -16.20 -24.16
N ALA A 450 -12.69 -15.04 -23.50
CA ALA A 450 -12.29 -14.89 -22.10
C ALA A 450 -13.44 -15.06 -21.10
N ASN A 451 -14.67 -15.34 -21.54
CA ASN A 451 -15.77 -15.77 -20.68
C ASN A 451 -16.42 -17.06 -21.18
N THR A 452 -16.72 -17.96 -20.25
CA THR A 452 -17.30 -19.28 -20.51
C THR A 452 -18.39 -19.55 -19.48
N VAL A 453 -19.62 -19.72 -19.95
CA VAL A 453 -20.77 -20.14 -19.14
C VAL A 453 -20.63 -21.63 -18.84
N ASN A 454 -20.84 -22.02 -17.59
CA ASN A 454 -20.83 -23.40 -17.12
C ASN A 454 -22.19 -23.71 -16.50
N VAL A 455 -22.94 -24.60 -17.14
CA VAL A 455 -24.19 -25.14 -16.61
C VAL A 455 -23.88 -26.49 -15.98
N SER A 456 -24.20 -26.67 -14.71
CA SER A 456 -24.03 -27.95 -13.99
C SER A 456 -25.38 -28.50 -13.52
N PHE A 457 -25.56 -29.80 -13.57
CA PHE A 457 -26.77 -30.53 -13.18
C PHE A 457 -26.54 -31.34 -11.89
N ASN A 458 -27.62 -31.64 -11.16
CA ASN A 458 -27.57 -32.43 -9.92
C ASN A 458 -27.25 -33.93 -10.14
N VAL A 459 -27.67 -34.47 -11.29
CA VAL A 459 -27.32 -35.77 -11.85
C VAL A 459 -26.97 -35.57 -13.33
N ALA A 460 -26.57 -36.61 -14.06
CA ALA A 460 -26.30 -36.47 -15.50
C ALA A 460 -27.61 -36.25 -16.26
N ALA A 461 -27.72 -35.13 -16.99
CA ALA A 461 -28.85 -34.82 -17.86
C ALA A 461 -28.66 -35.47 -19.24
N GLU A 462 -29.68 -36.11 -19.79
CA GLU A 462 -29.60 -36.71 -21.14
C GLU A 462 -29.74 -35.64 -22.24
N PHE A 463 -28.84 -35.66 -23.23
CA PHE A 463 -28.85 -34.76 -24.41
C PHE A 463 -29.07 -33.29 -24.04
N ALA A 464 -28.20 -32.75 -23.17
CA ALA A 464 -28.29 -31.37 -22.74
C ALA A 464 -27.91 -30.40 -23.89
N ASP A 465 -28.82 -29.49 -24.23
CA ASP A 465 -28.62 -28.41 -25.18
C ASP A 465 -28.51 -27.08 -24.42
N ILE A 466 -27.37 -26.39 -24.56
CA ILE A 466 -27.15 -25.06 -23.97
C ILE A 466 -26.97 -24.03 -25.09
N ARG A 467 -27.85 -23.02 -25.17
CA ARG A 467 -27.67 -21.83 -26.02
C ARG A 467 -27.40 -20.61 -25.15
N ILE A 468 -26.34 -19.86 -25.45
CA ILE A 468 -26.01 -18.60 -24.79
C ILE A 468 -26.14 -17.44 -25.79
N LEU A 469 -26.78 -16.35 -25.36
CA LEU A 469 -27.01 -15.14 -26.15
C LEU A 469 -26.54 -13.91 -25.36
N GLU A 470 -26.23 -12.82 -26.05
CA GLU A 470 -25.84 -11.54 -25.45
C GLU A 470 -26.58 -10.38 -26.12
N TYR A 471 -27.04 -9.42 -25.31
CA TYR A 471 -27.82 -8.26 -25.76
C TYR A 471 -27.39 -6.95 -25.09
N ALA A 472 -27.27 -5.89 -25.88
CA ALA A 472 -27.04 -4.53 -25.41
C ALA A 472 -28.36 -3.72 -25.34
N GLY A 473 -28.42 -2.71 -24.46
CA GLY A 473 -29.54 -1.75 -24.37
C GLY A 473 -30.66 -2.08 -23.37
N LEU A 474 -30.50 -3.13 -22.57
CA LEU A 474 -31.50 -3.60 -21.59
C LEU A 474 -31.32 -2.94 -20.20
N ALA A 475 -32.34 -3.06 -19.35
CA ALA A 475 -32.32 -2.52 -18.00
C ALA A 475 -31.31 -3.27 -17.10
N ALA A 476 -30.29 -2.56 -16.60
CA ALA A 476 -29.23 -3.10 -15.75
C ALA A 476 -29.70 -3.67 -14.39
N ALA A 477 -30.96 -3.44 -14.00
CA ALA A 477 -31.56 -3.99 -12.78
C ALA A 477 -32.99 -4.46 -13.07
N SER A 478 -33.35 -5.65 -12.56
CA SER A 478 -34.69 -6.28 -12.72
C SER A 478 -35.23 -6.27 -14.17
N PRO A 479 -34.45 -6.75 -15.16
CA PRO A 479 -34.84 -6.64 -16.57
C PRO A 479 -36.07 -7.48 -16.92
N VAL A 480 -36.28 -8.67 -16.35
CA VAL A 480 -37.44 -9.52 -16.68
C VAL A 480 -38.75 -8.76 -16.41
N ASP A 481 -39.56 -8.53 -17.44
CA ASP A 481 -40.87 -7.91 -17.35
C ASP A 481 -41.97 -8.97 -17.13
N VAL A 482 -42.09 -9.90 -18.08
CA VAL A 482 -43.08 -10.98 -18.05
C VAL A 482 -42.51 -12.24 -18.69
N THR A 483 -43.01 -13.41 -18.29
CA THR A 483 -42.61 -14.71 -18.86
C THR A 483 -43.83 -15.55 -19.23
N ALA A 484 -43.64 -16.44 -20.20
CA ALA A 484 -44.63 -17.43 -20.62
C ALA A 484 -43.95 -18.77 -20.88
N SER A 485 -44.68 -19.86 -20.70
CA SER A 485 -44.24 -21.18 -21.14
C SER A 485 -45.42 -22.10 -21.42
N ALA A 486 -45.25 -23.05 -22.34
CA ALA A 486 -46.19 -24.15 -22.57
C ALA A 486 -45.46 -25.38 -23.10
N THR A 487 -46.20 -26.48 -23.19
CA THR A 487 -45.74 -27.76 -23.74
C THR A 487 -46.82 -28.34 -24.66
N GLY A 488 -46.42 -29.16 -25.63
CA GLY A 488 -47.36 -29.73 -26.59
C GLY A 488 -46.72 -30.75 -27.53
N SER A 489 -47.50 -31.24 -28.50
CA SER A 489 -47.07 -32.27 -29.46
C SER A 489 -47.45 -31.96 -30.92
N THR A 490 -47.80 -30.71 -31.20
CA THR A 490 -48.17 -30.17 -32.52
C THR A 490 -46.95 -29.93 -33.42
N ALA A 491 -47.15 -29.84 -34.75
CA ALA A 491 -46.11 -29.44 -35.73
C ALA A 491 -45.71 -27.95 -35.66
N THR A 492 -46.01 -27.29 -34.55
CA THR A 492 -45.61 -25.92 -34.22
C THR A 492 -45.52 -25.86 -32.70
N SER A 493 -44.34 -25.49 -32.21
CA SER A 493 -44.11 -25.18 -30.80
C SER A 493 -44.62 -23.77 -30.51
N SER A 494 -45.17 -23.51 -29.32
CA SER A 494 -45.76 -22.20 -29.01
C SER A 494 -45.80 -21.85 -27.53
N ALA A 495 -45.56 -20.58 -27.20
CA ALA A 495 -45.80 -20.02 -25.86
C ALA A 495 -47.07 -19.14 -25.88
N PRO A 496 -47.89 -19.15 -24.82
CA PRO A 496 -49.08 -18.32 -24.74
C PRO A 496 -48.70 -16.83 -24.69
N ALA A 497 -49.61 -15.97 -25.16
CA ALA A 497 -49.34 -14.54 -25.22
C ALA A 497 -49.24 -13.91 -23.82
N ALA A 498 -48.15 -13.19 -23.57
CA ALA A 498 -47.88 -12.44 -22.35
C ALA A 498 -47.93 -10.93 -22.62
N VAL A 499 -48.38 -10.15 -21.63
CA VAL A 499 -48.52 -8.69 -21.75
C VAL A 499 -47.26 -8.01 -21.20
N THR A 500 -46.49 -7.35 -22.06
CA THR A 500 -45.38 -6.48 -21.64
C THR A 500 -45.91 -5.23 -20.96
N THR A 501 -45.20 -4.73 -19.94
CA THR A 501 -45.54 -3.48 -19.24
C THR A 501 -44.79 -2.28 -19.78
N ASN A 502 -43.74 -2.50 -20.58
CA ASN A 502 -42.90 -1.45 -21.16
C ASN A 502 -42.97 -1.47 -22.70
N ALA A 503 -42.67 -0.31 -23.28
CA ALA A 503 -42.48 -0.13 -24.72
C ALA A 503 -40.97 -0.01 -24.98
N SER A 504 -40.44 -0.76 -25.96
CA SER A 504 -39.02 -1.11 -26.10
C SER A 504 -38.60 -2.30 -25.22
N ASP A 505 -39.35 -3.40 -25.27
CA ASP A 505 -38.95 -4.68 -24.68
C ASP A 505 -38.20 -5.55 -25.72
N LEU A 506 -37.26 -6.36 -25.23
CA LEU A 506 -36.74 -7.53 -25.95
C LEU A 506 -37.53 -8.76 -25.52
N LEU A 507 -38.22 -9.39 -26.45
CA LEU A 507 -38.74 -10.74 -26.27
C LEU A 507 -37.69 -11.74 -26.74
N VAL A 508 -37.34 -12.71 -25.90
CA VAL A 508 -36.54 -13.89 -26.28
C VAL A 508 -37.41 -15.12 -26.06
N ALA A 509 -37.50 -15.99 -27.05
CA ALA A 509 -38.19 -17.27 -26.94
C ALA A 509 -37.28 -18.43 -27.38
N ALA A 510 -37.52 -19.61 -26.84
CA ALA A 510 -36.75 -20.80 -27.16
C ALA A 510 -37.54 -22.07 -26.88
N ASN A 511 -37.33 -23.10 -27.72
CA ASN A 511 -37.93 -24.41 -27.57
C ASN A 511 -36.89 -25.51 -27.28
N VAL A 512 -37.37 -26.63 -26.77
CA VAL A 512 -36.69 -27.94 -26.86
C VAL A 512 -37.65 -28.93 -27.49
N VAL A 513 -37.17 -29.72 -28.45
CA VAL A 513 -38.03 -30.52 -29.33
C VAL A 513 -37.56 -31.97 -29.47
N ALA A 514 -38.51 -32.89 -29.58
CA ALA A 514 -38.24 -34.29 -29.89
C ALA A 514 -38.26 -34.58 -31.42
N THR A 515 -38.22 -33.53 -32.26
CA THR A 515 -38.17 -33.62 -33.73
C THR A 515 -37.05 -32.71 -34.26
N THR A 516 -37.36 -31.65 -35.00
CA THR A 516 -36.44 -30.54 -35.31
C THR A 516 -37.26 -29.29 -35.63
N THR A 517 -36.77 -28.10 -35.24
CA THR A 517 -37.36 -26.82 -35.64
C THR A 517 -36.97 -26.48 -37.08
N ALA A 518 -37.90 -25.93 -37.86
CA ALA A 518 -37.68 -25.62 -39.28
C ALA A 518 -37.19 -24.17 -39.49
N ASP A 519 -37.78 -23.20 -38.78
CA ASP A 519 -37.37 -21.79 -38.75
C ASP A 519 -38.00 -21.08 -37.53
N ALA A 520 -37.76 -19.78 -37.38
CA ALA A 520 -38.42 -18.91 -36.40
C ALA A 520 -39.89 -18.58 -36.75
N GLY A 521 -40.58 -17.97 -35.79
CA GLY A 521 -41.95 -17.52 -35.91
C GLY A 521 -42.17 -16.29 -36.82
N PRO A 522 -43.39 -16.10 -37.36
CA PRO A 522 -43.73 -14.88 -38.08
C PRO A 522 -43.54 -13.63 -37.21
N GLY A 523 -42.56 -12.78 -37.58
CA GLY A 523 -42.19 -11.57 -36.84
C GLY A 523 -41.08 -11.74 -35.81
N TRP A 524 -40.57 -12.95 -35.63
CA TRP A 524 -39.42 -13.29 -34.80
C TRP A 524 -38.14 -13.48 -35.64
N THR A 525 -36.97 -13.30 -35.02
CA THR A 525 -35.67 -13.47 -35.64
C THR A 525 -34.99 -14.71 -35.10
N ASN A 526 -34.72 -15.69 -35.96
CA ASN A 526 -33.91 -16.85 -35.64
C ASN A 526 -32.49 -16.41 -35.21
N ARG A 527 -32.04 -16.78 -34.00
CA ARG A 527 -30.65 -16.55 -33.53
C ARG A 527 -29.80 -17.79 -33.63
N VAL A 528 -30.38 -18.95 -33.30
CA VAL A 528 -29.74 -20.25 -33.42
C VAL A 528 -30.82 -21.32 -33.53
N ILE A 529 -30.68 -22.22 -34.51
CA ILE A 529 -31.20 -23.59 -34.43
C ILE A 529 -29.98 -24.48 -34.22
N THR A 530 -29.96 -25.29 -33.17
CA THR A 530 -28.80 -26.12 -32.81
C THR A 530 -28.72 -27.39 -33.67
N ALA A 531 -27.55 -28.01 -33.69
CA ALA A 531 -27.32 -29.29 -34.33
C ALA A 531 -26.63 -30.26 -33.35
N PRO A 532 -27.01 -31.55 -33.34
CA PRO A 532 -28.00 -32.19 -34.20
C PRO A 532 -29.47 -31.99 -33.75
N ASP A 533 -29.70 -31.46 -32.55
CA ASP A 533 -31.00 -31.57 -31.85
C ASP A 533 -32.14 -30.74 -32.47
N GLY A 534 -31.82 -29.61 -33.14
CA GLY A 534 -32.82 -28.81 -33.85
C GLY A 534 -33.63 -27.87 -32.97
N ASP A 535 -33.13 -27.54 -31.79
CA ASP A 535 -33.72 -26.61 -30.83
C ASP A 535 -33.47 -25.15 -31.24
N ILE A 536 -34.48 -24.28 -31.13
CA ILE A 536 -34.36 -22.85 -31.49
C ILE A 536 -34.15 -21.94 -30.28
N ALA A 537 -33.43 -20.84 -30.49
CA ALA A 537 -33.67 -19.58 -29.78
C ALA A 537 -33.92 -18.45 -30.81
N GLU A 538 -34.98 -17.69 -30.57
CA GLU A 538 -35.49 -16.60 -31.43
C GLU A 538 -35.77 -15.34 -30.61
N ASP A 539 -35.77 -14.16 -31.25
CA ASP A 539 -36.10 -12.89 -30.57
C ASP A 539 -37.01 -11.94 -31.36
N GLN A 540 -37.57 -10.97 -30.65
CA GLN A 540 -38.31 -9.84 -31.22
C GLN A 540 -38.16 -8.60 -30.32
N VAL A 541 -37.77 -7.46 -30.88
CA VAL A 541 -37.81 -6.17 -30.16
C VAL A 541 -39.15 -5.48 -30.44
N VAL A 542 -39.90 -5.15 -29.38
CA VAL A 542 -41.26 -4.58 -29.49
C VAL A 542 -41.29 -3.10 -29.10
N SER A 543 -41.76 -2.25 -30.01
CA SER A 543 -41.76 -0.79 -29.88
C SER A 543 -42.95 -0.22 -29.09
N VAL A 544 -43.88 -1.06 -28.65
CA VAL A 544 -45.04 -0.71 -27.83
C VAL A 544 -45.29 -1.79 -26.76
N ALA A 545 -45.89 -1.41 -25.64
CA ALA A 545 -46.40 -2.38 -24.67
C ALA A 545 -47.62 -3.11 -25.27
N GLY A 546 -47.70 -4.44 -25.12
CA GLY A 546 -48.70 -5.24 -25.82
C GLY A 546 -48.69 -6.71 -25.43
N SER A 547 -49.63 -7.47 -26.01
CA SER A 547 -49.74 -8.93 -25.78
C SER A 547 -49.03 -9.70 -26.90
N TYR A 548 -47.95 -10.40 -26.57
CA TYR A 548 -47.07 -11.07 -27.52
C TYR A 548 -46.88 -12.54 -27.15
N GLY A 549 -46.90 -13.43 -28.13
CA GLY A 549 -46.61 -14.85 -27.98
C GLY A 549 -45.64 -15.33 -29.05
N ALA A 550 -44.90 -16.38 -28.74
CA ALA A 550 -43.87 -16.97 -29.61
C ALA A 550 -44.35 -18.29 -30.23
N THR A 551 -43.90 -18.60 -31.45
CA THR A 551 -44.30 -19.81 -32.18
C THR A 551 -43.22 -20.23 -33.17
N ALA A 552 -42.70 -21.45 -33.09
CA ALA A 552 -41.71 -21.95 -34.07
C ALA A 552 -42.20 -23.24 -34.78
N PRO A 553 -42.29 -23.27 -36.12
CA PRO A 553 -42.73 -24.43 -36.90
C PRO A 553 -41.73 -25.61 -36.80
N LEU A 554 -42.25 -26.83 -36.70
CA LEU A 554 -41.44 -28.05 -36.59
C LEU A 554 -41.50 -28.87 -37.89
N SER A 555 -40.45 -29.63 -38.16
CA SER A 555 -40.37 -30.53 -39.32
C SER A 555 -41.46 -31.61 -39.33
N SER A 556 -41.94 -31.99 -38.15
CA SER A 556 -43.07 -32.90 -37.93
C SER A 556 -43.67 -32.70 -36.54
N ALA A 557 -44.91 -33.17 -36.34
CA ALA A 557 -45.58 -33.12 -35.04
C ALA A 557 -44.92 -34.10 -34.06
N GLY A 558 -44.45 -33.59 -32.93
CA GLY A 558 -43.86 -34.36 -31.83
C GLY A 558 -43.71 -33.51 -30.57
N PRO A 559 -43.35 -34.11 -29.42
CA PRO A 559 -43.20 -33.40 -28.15
C PRO A 559 -42.30 -32.17 -28.24
N TRP A 560 -42.73 -31.09 -27.57
CA TRP A 560 -41.97 -29.85 -27.41
C TRP A 560 -42.27 -29.16 -26.08
N VAL A 561 -41.29 -28.39 -25.60
CA VAL A 561 -41.45 -27.31 -24.61
C VAL A 561 -41.14 -26.00 -25.32
N MET A 562 -41.85 -24.92 -24.99
CA MET A 562 -41.58 -23.58 -25.52
C MET A 562 -41.69 -22.56 -24.39
N GLN A 563 -40.68 -21.70 -24.26
CA GLN A 563 -40.61 -20.64 -23.24
C GLN A 563 -40.36 -19.28 -23.89
N MET A 564 -40.82 -18.22 -23.25
CA MET A 564 -40.62 -16.84 -23.67
C MET A 564 -40.37 -15.95 -22.45
N VAL A 565 -39.43 -15.01 -22.58
CA VAL A 565 -39.09 -14.00 -21.58
C VAL A 565 -39.07 -12.63 -22.25
N ALA A 566 -39.80 -11.68 -21.69
CA ALA A 566 -39.67 -10.27 -22.02
C ALA A 566 -38.65 -9.62 -21.07
N PHE A 567 -37.69 -8.88 -21.63
CA PHE A 567 -36.71 -8.09 -20.91
C PHE A 567 -36.88 -6.60 -21.24
N LYS A 568 -37.02 -5.78 -20.19
CA LYS A 568 -37.16 -4.33 -20.28
C LYS A 568 -35.95 -3.68 -20.95
N GLY A 569 -36.19 -2.85 -21.95
CA GLY A 569 -35.22 -1.85 -22.40
C GLY A 569 -34.84 -0.89 -21.27
N ALA A 570 -33.68 -0.22 -21.41
CA ALA A 570 -33.25 0.77 -20.43
C ALA A 570 -34.32 1.87 -20.23
N PRO A 571 -34.69 2.21 -18.97
CA PRO A 571 -35.88 3.00 -18.69
C PRO A 571 -35.76 4.46 -19.16
N SER A 572 -36.79 4.95 -19.84
CA SER A 572 -36.89 6.30 -20.44
C SER A 572 -37.20 7.42 -19.44
N GLY A 573 -36.82 7.25 -18.17
CA GLY A 573 -36.93 8.30 -17.14
C GLY A 573 -35.75 9.28 -17.18
N PRO A 574 -35.90 10.51 -16.64
CA PRO A 574 -34.75 11.37 -16.40
C PRO A 574 -33.80 10.67 -15.42
N PRO A 575 -32.51 10.46 -15.76
CA PRO A 575 -31.58 9.77 -14.88
C PRO A 575 -31.48 10.49 -13.51
N PRO A 576 -31.48 9.77 -12.36
CA PRO A 576 -31.34 10.40 -11.05
C PRO A 576 -30.00 11.17 -11.04
N PRO A 577 -29.94 12.44 -10.59
CA PRO A 577 -28.77 13.28 -10.80
C PRO A 577 -27.47 12.61 -10.32
N PRO A 578 -26.31 12.91 -10.96
CA PRO A 578 -25.01 12.40 -10.53
C PRO A 578 -24.82 12.61 -9.02
N PRO A 579 -24.21 11.66 -8.30
CA PRO A 579 -24.23 11.68 -6.84
C PRO A 579 -23.62 12.95 -6.24
N SER A 580 -24.03 13.31 -5.02
CA SER A 580 -23.26 14.25 -4.20
C SER A 580 -21.88 13.67 -3.89
N ALA A 581 -20.87 14.55 -3.80
CA ALA A 581 -19.49 14.13 -3.57
C ALA A 581 -19.30 13.57 -2.15
N PRO A 582 -18.56 12.45 -1.98
CA PRO A 582 -18.14 12.01 -0.66
C PRO A 582 -17.31 13.09 0.04
N THR A 583 -17.46 13.20 1.35
CA THR A 583 -16.77 14.21 2.19
C THR A 583 -15.90 13.54 3.25
N ASN A 584 -15.08 14.32 3.95
CA ASN A 584 -14.23 13.84 5.03
C ASN A 584 -13.33 12.66 4.62
N LEU A 585 -12.76 12.68 3.41
CA LEU A 585 -11.79 11.65 3.02
C LEU A 585 -10.55 11.82 3.91
N ALA A 586 -10.21 10.75 4.63
CA ALA A 586 -8.99 10.61 5.39
C ALA A 586 -8.16 9.45 4.82
N ALA A 587 -6.84 9.58 4.89
CA ALA A 587 -5.89 8.54 4.55
C ALA A 587 -4.97 8.32 5.75
N THR A 588 -4.73 7.07 6.12
CA THR A 588 -3.89 6.70 7.27
C THR A 588 -3.01 5.54 6.86
N ALA A 589 -1.68 5.70 6.94
CA ALA A 589 -0.76 4.61 6.67
C ALA A 589 -0.90 3.53 7.76
N ALA A 590 -1.19 2.30 7.32
CA ALA A 590 -1.34 1.13 8.18
C ALA A 590 -0.04 0.32 8.23
N SER A 591 0.74 0.32 7.15
CA SER A 591 2.07 -0.29 7.10
C SER A 591 2.93 0.41 6.04
N SER A 592 4.20 0.01 5.93
CA SER A 592 5.10 0.44 4.85
C SER A 592 4.62 0.07 3.44
N ALA A 593 3.58 -0.76 3.31
CA ALA A 593 3.00 -1.19 2.04
C ALA A 593 1.46 -1.06 1.98
N GLN A 594 0.83 -0.33 2.93
CA GLN A 594 -0.63 -0.19 2.99
C GLN A 594 -1.07 1.17 3.56
N ILE A 595 -2.07 1.78 2.91
CA ILE A 595 -2.79 2.96 3.40
C ILE A 595 -4.28 2.65 3.43
N ASN A 596 -4.91 2.88 4.58
CA ASN A 596 -6.35 2.76 4.78
C ASN A 596 -7.02 4.12 4.53
N LEU A 597 -8.09 4.10 3.76
CA LEU A 597 -8.93 5.25 3.42
C LEU A 597 -10.27 5.13 4.14
N SER A 598 -10.83 6.26 4.58
CA SER A 598 -12.20 6.36 5.08
C SER A 598 -12.84 7.68 4.64
N TRP A 599 -14.16 7.68 4.39
CA TRP A 599 -14.90 8.84 3.93
C TRP A 599 -16.38 8.78 4.35
N THR A 600 -17.08 9.91 4.24
CA THR A 600 -18.52 10.03 4.46
C THR A 600 -19.25 10.03 3.11
N ASN A 601 -20.12 9.04 2.88
CA ASN A 601 -21.03 9.07 1.73
C ASN A 601 -22.15 10.09 1.96
N THR A 602 -22.34 11.01 1.02
CA THR A 602 -23.37 12.06 1.10
C THR A 602 -24.57 11.79 0.20
N SER A 603 -24.46 10.86 -0.74
CA SER A 603 -25.54 10.46 -1.64
C SER A 603 -26.17 9.14 -1.24
N THR A 604 -27.49 9.04 -1.39
CA THR A 604 -28.25 7.78 -1.35
C THR A 604 -28.47 7.18 -2.75
N THR A 605 -28.08 7.88 -3.82
CA THR A 605 -28.29 7.47 -5.22
C THR A 605 -27.03 6.90 -5.89
N GLN A 606 -25.95 6.70 -5.13
CA GLN A 606 -24.68 6.17 -5.62
C GLN A 606 -24.71 4.63 -5.69
N THR A 607 -24.30 4.06 -6.83
CA THR A 607 -24.14 2.61 -7.00
C THR A 607 -22.69 2.16 -6.78
N GLY A 608 -21.73 3.08 -6.81
CA GLY A 608 -20.33 2.84 -6.47
C GLY A 608 -19.59 4.08 -5.97
N VAL A 609 -18.34 3.88 -5.54
CA VAL A 609 -17.36 4.93 -5.23
C VAL A 609 -16.06 4.59 -5.95
N LYS A 610 -15.60 5.46 -6.86
CA LYS A 610 -14.32 5.35 -7.55
C LYS A 610 -13.22 5.92 -6.66
N ILE A 611 -12.12 5.18 -6.49
CA ILE A 611 -10.95 5.57 -5.71
C ILE A 611 -9.78 5.83 -6.65
N GLU A 612 -9.20 7.02 -6.58
CA GLU A 612 -8.01 7.40 -7.34
C GLU A 612 -6.81 7.68 -6.45
N ARG A 613 -5.61 7.37 -6.95
CA ARG A 613 -4.31 7.53 -6.29
C ARG A 613 -3.33 8.29 -7.17
N SER A 614 -2.45 9.07 -6.53
CA SER A 614 -1.35 9.82 -7.12
C SER A 614 -0.11 9.74 -6.20
N THR A 615 1.09 9.92 -6.74
CA THR A 615 2.35 10.08 -5.98
C THR A 615 2.93 11.50 -6.06
N ASP A 616 2.37 12.36 -6.92
CA ASP A 616 2.83 13.71 -7.26
C ASP A 616 1.81 14.81 -6.90
N ASN A 617 0.64 14.43 -6.37
CA ASN A 617 -0.56 15.24 -6.16
C ASN A 617 -1.13 15.93 -7.42
N ALA A 618 -0.78 15.46 -8.62
CA ALA A 618 -1.22 16.01 -9.90
C ALA A 618 -1.80 14.94 -10.84
N THR A 619 -1.05 13.86 -11.03
CA THR A 619 -1.38 12.72 -11.89
C THR A 619 -2.09 11.64 -11.09
N PHE A 620 -3.42 11.67 -11.09
CA PHE A 620 -4.26 10.67 -10.42
C PHE A 620 -4.70 9.57 -11.38
N ALA A 621 -4.63 8.32 -10.93
CA ALA A 621 -5.13 7.13 -11.64
C ALA A 621 -6.15 6.39 -10.76
N GLN A 622 -7.23 5.89 -11.36
CA GLN A 622 -8.21 5.06 -10.66
C GLN A 622 -7.62 3.70 -10.30
N ILE A 623 -7.59 3.37 -9.01
CA ILE A 623 -7.07 2.09 -8.49
C ILE A 623 -8.17 1.09 -8.18
N ALA A 624 -9.39 1.55 -7.86
CA ALA A 624 -10.52 0.69 -7.53
C ALA A 624 -11.87 1.38 -7.76
N VAL A 625 -12.93 0.57 -7.81
CA VAL A 625 -14.32 1.01 -7.64
C VAL A 625 -14.95 0.14 -6.56
N ALA A 626 -15.33 0.74 -5.44
CA ALA A 626 -16.06 0.08 -4.36
C ALA A 626 -17.58 0.18 -4.57
N GLY A 627 -18.36 -0.69 -3.94
CA GLY A 627 -19.82 -0.66 -4.01
C GLY A 627 -20.43 0.59 -3.35
N GLY A 628 -21.66 0.95 -3.74
CA GLY A 628 -22.28 2.24 -3.38
C GLY A 628 -22.39 2.55 -1.89
N THR A 629 -22.43 1.54 -1.02
CA THR A 629 -22.46 1.71 0.45
C THR A 629 -21.08 1.83 1.10
N ALA A 630 -19.98 1.60 0.37
CA ALA A 630 -18.63 1.59 0.93
C ALA A 630 -18.22 2.98 1.44
N ALA A 631 -17.72 3.03 2.67
CA ALA A 631 -17.24 4.24 3.35
C ALA A 631 -15.72 4.17 3.67
N SER A 632 -15.04 3.14 3.16
CA SER A 632 -13.62 2.86 3.40
C SER A 632 -13.04 1.97 2.31
N TYR A 633 -11.71 2.02 2.14
CA TYR A 633 -10.95 1.16 1.24
C TYR A 633 -9.52 0.96 1.77
N SER A 634 -8.96 -0.24 1.62
CA SER A 634 -7.58 -0.54 2.00
C SER A 634 -6.73 -0.67 0.74
N ASP A 635 -5.83 0.28 0.53
CA ASP A 635 -4.89 0.27 -0.61
C ASP A 635 -3.59 -0.43 -0.20
N VAL A 636 -3.21 -1.47 -0.94
CA VAL A 636 -2.16 -2.44 -0.58
C VAL A 636 -1.13 -2.62 -1.70
N GLY A 637 0.06 -3.11 -1.35
CA GLY A 637 1.16 -3.27 -2.31
C GLY A 637 1.88 -1.97 -2.62
N LEU A 638 1.86 -1.02 -1.69
CA LEU A 638 2.51 0.28 -1.82
C LEU A 638 4.02 0.20 -1.62
N GLY A 639 4.75 1.17 -2.18
CA GLY A 639 6.17 1.37 -1.89
C GLY A 639 6.37 2.00 -0.50
N PRO A 640 7.45 1.66 0.21
CA PRO A 640 7.80 2.28 1.50
C PRO A 640 8.26 3.73 1.35
N SER A 641 8.26 4.48 2.45
CA SER A 641 8.71 5.88 2.52
C SER A 641 8.06 6.82 1.49
N THR A 642 6.90 6.46 0.93
CA THR A 642 6.31 7.08 -0.24
C THR A 642 5.00 7.77 0.12
N THR A 643 4.87 9.04 -0.23
CA THR A 643 3.62 9.80 -0.04
C THR A 643 2.66 9.50 -1.16
N TYR A 644 1.48 8.99 -0.80
CA TYR A 644 0.37 8.77 -1.73
C TYR A 644 -0.76 9.76 -1.42
N PHE A 645 -1.29 10.33 -2.49
CA PHE A 645 -2.41 11.26 -2.50
C PHE A 645 -3.64 10.53 -3.04
N TYR A 646 -4.77 10.70 -2.38
CA TYR A 646 -6.01 9.98 -2.66
C TYR A 646 -7.18 10.95 -2.82
N ARG A 647 -8.07 10.63 -3.75
CA ARG A 647 -9.37 11.30 -3.88
C ARG A 647 -10.41 10.27 -4.27
N VAL A 648 -11.64 10.43 -3.78
CA VAL A 648 -12.75 9.52 -4.10
C VAL A 648 -13.90 10.30 -4.72
N ARG A 649 -14.68 9.65 -5.59
CA ARG A 649 -15.92 10.23 -6.15
C ARG A 649 -17.00 9.15 -6.18
N ALA A 650 -18.22 9.50 -5.81
CA ALA A 650 -19.37 8.62 -5.93
C ALA A 650 -19.81 8.52 -7.40
N THR A 651 -20.40 7.39 -7.80
CA THR A 651 -20.83 7.14 -9.19
C THR A 651 -22.20 6.47 -9.22
N ASN A 652 -22.99 6.78 -10.25
CA ASN A 652 -24.22 6.06 -10.60
C ASN A 652 -24.42 6.04 -12.13
N GLY A 653 -25.52 5.42 -12.60
CA GLY A 653 -25.82 5.31 -14.03
C GLY A 653 -25.98 6.64 -14.79
N SER A 654 -26.00 7.77 -14.09
CA SER A 654 -26.11 9.12 -14.65
C SER A 654 -24.78 9.86 -14.69
N GLY A 655 -23.73 9.30 -14.09
CA GLY A 655 -22.38 9.87 -14.04
C GLY A 655 -21.75 9.88 -12.64
N ASP A 656 -20.60 10.54 -12.56
CA ASP A 656 -19.81 10.65 -11.34
C ASP A 656 -20.00 12.00 -10.63
N SER A 657 -19.92 12.00 -9.30
CA SER A 657 -19.85 13.21 -8.49
C SER A 657 -18.58 14.03 -8.76
N ALA A 658 -18.51 15.25 -8.20
CA ALA A 658 -17.22 15.87 -7.95
C ALA A 658 -16.36 14.99 -7.01
N TYR A 659 -15.04 15.19 -7.00
CA TYR A 659 -14.17 14.52 -6.03
C TYR A 659 -14.41 15.04 -4.61
N SER A 660 -14.10 14.19 -3.63
CA SER A 660 -13.84 14.58 -2.25
C SER A 660 -12.68 15.58 -2.14
N ASN A 661 -12.39 16.04 -0.92
CA ASN A 661 -11.05 16.56 -0.63
C ASN A 661 -9.98 15.53 -1.02
N THR A 662 -8.81 15.98 -1.44
CA THR A 662 -7.63 15.11 -1.45
C THR A 662 -7.24 14.79 -0.01
N ALA A 663 -6.92 13.54 0.26
CA ALA A 663 -6.23 13.11 1.47
C ALA A 663 -4.84 12.58 1.09
N SER A 664 -3.91 12.52 2.04
CA SER A 664 -2.60 11.92 1.77
C SER A 664 -2.01 11.28 3.02
N ALA A 665 -1.25 10.22 2.81
CA ALA A 665 -0.45 9.60 3.85
C ALA A 665 0.88 9.12 3.24
N THR A 666 1.94 9.18 4.04
CA THR A 666 3.26 8.62 3.70
C THR A 666 3.35 7.24 4.31
N THR A 667 3.64 6.22 3.51
CA THR A 667 3.98 4.90 4.04
C THR A 667 5.25 5.01 4.89
N PRO A 668 5.31 4.37 6.06
CA PRO A 668 6.55 4.23 6.81
C PRO A 668 7.69 3.64 5.97
N VAL A 669 8.91 3.81 6.45
CA VAL A 669 10.07 3.03 5.95
C VAL A 669 9.73 1.55 6.04
N ALA A 670 10.16 0.76 5.06
CA ALA A 670 10.05 -0.70 5.16
C ALA A 670 10.76 -1.17 6.44
N PRO A 671 10.15 -2.07 7.24
CA PRO A 671 10.88 -2.82 8.22
C PRO A 671 12.13 -3.44 7.55
N PRO A 672 13.30 -3.45 8.20
CA PRO A 672 14.41 -4.26 7.72
C PRO A 672 13.96 -5.72 7.63
N ALA A 673 14.63 -6.50 6.78
CA ALA A 673 14.37 -7.92 6.60
C ALA A 673 14.90 -8.75 7.80
N GLY A 674 14.56 -8.31 9.00
CA GLY A 674 15.20 -8.66 10.27
C GLY A 674 16.55 -7.99 10.47
N GLN A 675 17.13 -8.21 11.65
CA GLN A 675 18.45 -7.72 12.04
C GLN A 675 19.15 -8.76 12.91
N TRP A 676 20.40 -9.08 12.59
CA TRP A 676 21.27 -9.91 13.42
C TRP A 676 22.04 -9.06 14.43
N SER A 677 22.28 -9.62 15.63
CA SER A 677 23.39 -9.16 16.47
C SER A 677 24.73 -9.53 15.83
N ALA A 678 25.82 -8.86 16.24
CA ALA A 678 27.15 -9.41 16.00
C ALA A 678 27.29 -10.79 16.70
N PRO A 679 28.18 -11.68 16.22
CA PRO A 679 28.48 -12.94 16.88
C PRO A 679 29.07 -12.73 18.28
N VAL A 680 28.57 -13.48 19.25
CA VAL A 680 29.06 -13.53 20.63
C VAL A 680 29.74 -14.87 20.86
N ALA A 681 31.03 -14.87 21.21
CA ALA A 681 31.77 -16.09 21.52
C ALA A 681 31.19 -16.78 22.77
N TRP A 682 31.06 -18.11 22.68
CA TRP A 682 30.56 -19.01 23.72
C TRP A 682 31.66 -20.00 24.12
N PRO A 683 31.64 -20.62 25.32
CA PRO A 683 32.64 -21.58 25.76
C PRO A 683 32.43 -22.99 25.16
N LEU A 684 31.43 -23.17 24.30
CA LEU A 684 31.08 -24.44 23.66
C LEU A 684 30.51 -24.23 22.25
N VAL A 685 30.51 -25.29 21.45
CA VAL A 685 29.62 -25.44 20.29
C VAL A 685 28.25 -25.91 20.80
N ALA A 686 27.19 -25.15 20.52
CA ALA A 686 25.84 -25.46 20.99
C ALA A 686 25.11 -26.46 20.06
N VAL A 687 25.57 -27.72 20.07
CA VAL A 687 24.99 -28.86 19.31
C VAL A 687 23.54 -29.13 19.73
N HIS A 688 23.23 -28.87 20.99
CA HIS A 688 21.90 -29.02 21.58
C HIS A 688 21.49 -27.72 22.29
N MET A 689 20.23 -27.29 22.13
CA MET A 689 19.63 -26.18 22.91
C MET A 689 18.21 -26.52 23.38
N THR A 690 17.83 -26.14 24.60
CA THR A 690 16.46 -26.25 25.12
C THR A 690 16.05 -25.01 25.90
N LEU A 691 14.89 -24.43 25.57
CA LEU A 691 14.30 -23.30 26.28
C LEU A 691 13.65 -23.77 27.57
N LEU A 692 14.10 -23.23 28.69
CA LEU A 692 13.62 -23.56 30.02
C LEU A 692 12.38 -22.73 30.40
N PRO A 693 11.52 -23.21 31.31
CA PRO A 693 10.37 -22.44 31.83
C PRO A 693 10.75 -21.11 32.51
N THR A 694 12.02 -20.94 32.87
CA THR A 694 12.61 -19.71 33.42
C THR A 694 12.91 -18.64 32.35
N GLY A 695 12.74 -18.94 31.07
CA GLY A 695 13.10 -18.08 29.94
C GLY A 695 14.59 -18.12 29.56
N LYS A 696 15.40 -18.89 30.29
CA LYS A 696 16.81 -19.16 29.98
C LYS A 696 16.94 -20.36 29.03
N VAL A 697 18.08 -20.51 28.36
CA VAL A 697 18.34 -21.62 27.43
C VAL A 697 19.42 -22.54 28.02
N LEU A 698 19.16 -23.83 28.15
CA LEU A 698 20.17 -24.85 28.41
C LEU A 698 20.82 -25.24 27.08
N ALA A 699 22.15 -25.28 27.00
CA ALA A 699 22.90 -25.70 25.82
C ALA A 699 24.04 -26.67 26.16
N TRP A 700 24.33 -27.63 25.28
CA TRP A 700 25.47 -28.54 25.42
C TRP A 700 26.10 -28.96 24.08
N SER A 701 27.31 -29.54 24.18
CA SER A 701 28.25 -29.87 23.12
C SER A 701 28.45 -31.39 23.04
N ASP A 702 29.62 -31.82 22.57
CA ASP A 702 30.07 -33.22 22.59
C ASP A 702 30.71 -33.63 23.95
N TYR A 703 31.59 -34.65 23.92
CA TYR A 703 32.32 -35.18 25.07
C TYR A 703 33.79 -34.75 25.14
N THR A 704 34.27 -33.90 24.23
CA THR A 704 35.67 -33.43 24.21
C THR A 704 35.86 -32.09 24.91
N ASP A 705 34.79 -31.28 25.03
CA ASP A 705 34.76 -30.14 25.96
C ASP A 705 34.71 -30.66 27.42
N ASN A 706 35.69 -30.26 28.25
CA ASN A 706 35.61 -30.47 29.70
C ASN A 706 34.66 -29.47 30.41
N ASP A 707 34.24 -28.42 29.71
CA ASP A 707 33.25 -27.47 30.20
C ASP A 707 31.84 -28.01 29.95
N GLY A 708 31.16 -28.38 31.03
CA GLY A 708 29.81 -28.92 30.98
C GLY A 708 28.77 -27.95 30.41
N ALA A 709 27.55 -28.46 30.23
CA ALA A 709 26.40 -27.72 29.72
C ALA A 709 26.27 -26.30 30.32
N GLN A 710 25.79 -25.34 29.54
CA GLN A 710 25.64 -23.96 29.98
C GLN A 710 24.17 -23.55 30.05
N VAL A 711 23.81 -22.71 31.02
CA VAL A 711 22.54 -21.97 31.02
C VAL A 711 22.80 -20.53 30.57
N PHE A 712 22.31 -20.19 29.37
CA PHE A 712 22.31 -18.84 28.83
C PHE A 712 21.10 -18.04 29.32
N ASP A 713 21.33 -16.86 29.89
CA ASP A 713 20.29 -15.88 30.20
C ASP A 713 20.22 -14.80 29.10
N PRO A 714 19.15 -14.77 28.29
CA PRO A 714 19.00 -13.80 27.20
C PRO A 714 18.70 -12.36 27.68
N THR A 715 18.42 -12.17 28.98
CA THR A 715 18.14 -10.86 29.60
C THR A 715 19.43 -10.14 29.98
N THR A 716 20.39 -10.88 30.55
CA THR A 716 21.69 -10.37 30.98
C THR A 716 22.81 -10.66 29.98
N ASN A 717 22.55 -11.49 28.97
CA ASN A 717 23.54 -12.00 28.01
C ASN A 717 24.72 -12.70 28.69
N THR A 718 24.42 -13.58 29.66
CA THR A 718 25.41 -14.29 30.48
C THR A 718 25.21 -15.80 30.42
N LEU A 719 26.30 -16.55 30.33
CA LEU A 719 26.33 -18.01 30.45
C LEU A 719 26.71 -18.42 31.88
N THR A 720 26.15 -19.53 32.36
CA THR A 720 26.47 -20.12 33.67
C THR A 720 26.71 -21.61 33.49
N ALA A 721 27.86 -22.11 33.94
CA ALA A 721 28.21 -23.52 33.84
C ALA A 721 27.36 -24.40 34.77
N VAL A 722 26.81 -25.47 34.21
CA VAL A 722 26.07 -26.53 34.91
C VAL A 722 27.06 -27.59 35.41
N PRO A 723 26.85 -28.21 36.58
CA PRO A 723 27.66 -29.35 37.02
C PRO A 723 27.72 -30.46 35.97
N PHE A 724 28.91 -31.03 35.75
CA PHE A 724 29.11 -32.15 34.83
C PHE A 724 28.24 -33.36 35.22
N PHE A 725 27.63 -34.01 34.22
CA PHE A 725 26.88 -35.24 34.39
C PHE A 725 27.64 -36.42 33.78
N ASN A 726 27.70 -37.55 34.50
CA ASN A 726 28.51 -38.70 34.11
C ASN A 726 27.82 -39.60 33.05
N ALA A 727 27.40 -38.98 31.94
CA ALA A 727 26.96 -39.63 30.72
C ALA A 727 27.17 -38.67 29.53
N ASN A 728 27.55 -39.20 28.38
CA ASN A 728 27.77 -38.42 27.17
C ASN A 728 26.44 -38.16 26.45
N LEU A 729 25.89 -36.95 26.58
CA LEU A 729 24.60 -36.55 26.03
C LEU A 729 24.66 -36.07 24.56
N PHE A 730 25.78 -36.27 23.87
CA PHE A 730 25.96 -35.94 22.46
C PHE A 730 25.07 -36.80 21.54
N CYS A 731 24.37 -36.16 20.62
CA CYS A 731 23.32 -36.74 19.75
C CYS A 731 22.27 -37.57 20.52
N SER A 732 21.88 -37.07 21.69
CA SER A 732 20.67 -37.50 22.40
C SER A 732 19.43 -36.78 21.85
N GLY A 733 18.25 -37.40 21.98
CA GLY A 733 16.98 -36.70 21.74
C GLY A 733 16.49 -36.02 23.02
N HIS A 734 15.79 -34.88 22.92
CA HIS A 734 15.38 -34.13 24.12
C HIS A 734 14.10 -33.29 23.98
N ALA A 735 13.31 -33.29 25.05
CA ALA A 735 12.02 -32.61 25.13
C ALA A 735 11.66 -32.21 26.58
N LEU A 736 10.72 -31.29 26.77
CA LEU A 736 10.24 -30.89 28.11
C LEU A 736 9.09 -31.78 28.60
N LEU A 737 9.23 -32.23 29.85
CA LEU A 737 8.17 -32.89 30.62
C LEU A 737 7.04 -31.90 31.00
N PRO A 738 5.85 -32.39 31.40
CA PRO A 738 4.74 -31.54 31.86
C PRO A 738 5.06 -30.63 33.05
N ASP A 739 6.05 -31.01 33.88
CA ASP A 739 6.54 -30.23 35.03
C ASP A 739 7.63 -29.21 34.68
N GLY A 740 8.09 -29.18 33.41
CA GLY A 740 9.09 -28.25 32.92
C GLY A 740 10.55 -28.70 33.06
N ARG A 741 10.82 -29.90 33.60
CA ARG A 741 12.15 -30.53 33.52
C ARG A 741 12.46 -30.93 32.08
N VAL A 742 13.72 -30.84 31.68
CA VAL A 742 14.17 -31.36 30.37
C VAL A 742 14.46 -32.86 30.53
N PHE A 743 13.82 -33.68 29.70
CA PHE A 743 14.11 -35.10 29.57
C PHE A 743 14.97 -35.34 28.34
N VAL A 744 16.06 -36.07 28.53
CA VAL A 744 17.09 -36.35 27.53
C VAL A 744 17.24 -37.87 27.43
N ALA A 745 17.17 -38.41 26.21
CA ALA A 745 17.17 -39.84 25.94
C ALA A 745 18.34 -40.26 25.05
N GLY A 746 19.11 -41.24 25.51
CA GLY A 746 20.26 -41.77 24.78
C GLY A 746 21.46 -40.84 24.79
N GLY A 747 22.25 -40.91 23.72
CA GLY A 747 23.53 -40.24 23.56
C GLY A 747 24.60 -41.19 23.03
N HIS A 748 25.85 -40.73 22.94
CA HIS A 748 26.95 -41.46 22.30
C HIS A 748 27.83 -42.22 23.31
N SER A 749 28.22 -43.46 23.03
CA SER A 749 29.09 -44.24 23.93
C SER A 749 30.56 -43.78 23.95
N GLY A 750 30.98 -42.98 22.97
CA GLY A 750 32.39 -42.72 22.66
C GLY A 750 32.96 -43.67 21.58
N THR A 751 32.17 -44.65 21.12
CA THR A 751 32.44 -45.46 19.92
C THR A 751 31.38 -45.16 18.88
N ALA A 752 31.81 -44.79 17.66
CA ALA A 752 30.91 -44.43 16.56
C ALA A 752 29.87 -45.53 16.29
N HIS A 753 28.63 -45.11 15.99
CA HIS A 753 27.45 -45.97 15.80
C HIS A 753 27.01 -46.79 17.03
N VAL A 754 27.56 -46.53 18.21
CA VAL A 754 27.19 -47.20 19.47
C VAL A 754 26.60 -46.17 20.44
N GLY A 755 25.30 -46.28 20.70
CA GLY A 755 24.58 -45.41 21.61
C GLY A 755 24.69 -45.80 23.08
N ILE A 756 24.05 -45.02 23.95
CA ILE A 756 23.88 -45.34 25.38
C ILE A 756 22.41 -45.52 25.73
N ASN A 757 22.11 -46.23 26.81
CA ASN A 757 20.75 -46.43 27.32
C ASN A 757 20.37 -45.48 28.46
N ASN A 758 21.13 -44.40 28.64
CA ASN A 758 20.85 -43.38 29.64
C ASN A 758 19.51 -42.67 29.35
N ALA A 759 18.81 -42.33 30.42
CA ALA A 759 17.68 -41.42 30.43
C ALA A 759 17.92 -40.41 31.55
N THR A 760 17.94 -39.13 31.19
CA THR A 760 18.55 -38.07 32.00
C THR A 760 17.58 -36.90 32.14
N LEU A 761 17.59 -36.26 33.31
CA LEU A 761 16.66 -35.21 33.70
C LEU A 761 17.43 -33.97 34.16
N PHE A 762 17.22 -32.83 33.51
CA PHE A 762 17.68 -31.53 33.99
C PHE A 762 16.53 -30.79 34.69
N ASP A 763 16.80 -30.31 35.91
CA ASP A 763 15.87 -29.49 36.68
C ASP A 763 16.23 -28.00 36.56
N PRO A 764 15.41 -27.17 35.89
CA PRO A 764 15.70 -25.75 35.69
C PRO A 764 15.59 -24.89 36.97
N ALA A 765 15.04 -25.41 38.06
CA ALA A 765 14.89 -24.68 39.32
C ALA A 765 16.17 -24.70 40.17
N ASN A 766 16.97 -25.76 40.09
CA ASN A 766 18.26 -25.89 40.79
C ASN A 766 19.47 -25.99 39.84
N GLN A 767 19.24 -26.08 38.52
CA GLN A 767 20.26 -26.29 37.48
C GLN A 767 21.10 -27.55 37.70
N GLY A 768 20.46 -28.63 38.17
CA GLY A 768 21.06 -29.93 38.43
C GLY A 768 20.60 -31.01 37.45
N TRP A 769 21.49 -31.98 37.20
CA TRP A 769 21.18 -33.20 36.47
C TRP A 769 20.84 -34.36 37.42
N SER A 770 19.99 -35.28 36.96
CA SER A 770 19.62 -36.51 37.66
C SER A 770 19.28 -37.63 36.66
N SER A 771 19.38 -38.89 37.08
CA SER A 771 19.03 -40.05 36.25
C SER A 771 17.56 -40.43 36.40
N ALA A 772 16.89 -40.69 35.29
CA ALA A 772 15.67 -41.49 35.25
C ALA A 772 16.02 -43.00 35.24
N ALA A 773 15.01 -43.87 35.21
CA ALA A 773 15.22 -45.28 34.90
C ALA A 773 15.83 -45.44 33.49
N PRO A 774 16.87 -46.26 33.30
CA PRO A 774 17.53 -46.41 32.02
C PRO A 774 16.60 -47.02 30.96
N MET A 775 16.83 -46.66 29.70
CA MET A 775 16.10 -47.22 28.57
C MET A 775 16.32 -48.74 28.46
N PRO A 776 15.30 -49.51 28.00
CA PRO A 776 15.45 -50.94 27.73
C PRO A 776 16.37 -51.26 26.54
N GLN A 777 16.79 -50.25 25.77
CA GLN A 777 17.68 -50.36 24.62
C GLN A 777 18.49 -49.07 24.46
N ALA A 778 19.74 -49.16 24.04
CA ALA A 778 20.59 -48.00 23.75
C ALA A 778 20.15 -47.27 22.48
N ARG A 779 20.36 -45.93 22.41
CA ARG A 779 20.03 -45.09 21.25
C ARG A 779 21.00 -43.92 21.06
N TRP A 780 21.44 -43.70 19.82
CA TRP A 780 22.17 -42.52 19.33
C TRP A 780 21.38 -41.91 18.16
N TYR A 781 21.19 -40.58 18.08
CA TYR A 781 20.21 -39.93 17.19
C TYR A 781 18.70 -40.31 17.35
N PRO A 782 18.15 -40.59 18.55
CA PRO A 782 16.71 -40.82 18.72
C PRO A 782 15.91 -39.51 18.74
N THR A 783 14.65 -39.53 18.29
CA THR A 783 13.69 -38.44 18.56
C THR A 783 12.85 -38.73 19.80
N VAL A 784 12.71 -37.75 20.68
CA VAL A 784 11.76 -37.71 21.79
C VAL A 784 10.50 -36.91 21.38
N THR A 785 9.33 -37.33 21.85
CA THR A 785 8.06 -36.63 21.58
C THR A 785 7.15 -36.67 22.79
N ALA A 786 6.80 -35.49 23.32
CA ALA A 786 5.84 -35.36 24.41
C ALA A 786 4.41 -35.68 23.93
N LEU A 787 3.77 -36.66 24.57
CA LEU A 787 2.44 -37.17 24.23
C LEU A 787 1.31 -36.39 24.93
N PRO A 788 0.06 -36.50 24.45
CA PRO A 788 -1.11 -35.86 25.09
C PRO A 788 -1.33 -36.22 26.57
N ASP A 789 -0.86 -37.38 27.01
CA ASP A 789 -0.96 -37.86 28.40
C ASP A 789 0.24 -37.43 29.28
N GLY A 790 1.17 -36.64 28.73
CA GLY A 790 2.36 -36.16 29.42
C GLY A 790 3.52 -37.14 29.51
N ARG A 791 3.40 -38.33 28.90
CA ARG A 791 4.51 -39.29 28.76
C ARG A 791 5.39 -38.92 27.56
N MET A 792 6.59 -39.50 27.49
CA MET A 792 7.57 -39.22 26.43
C MET A 792 7.76 -40.44 25.55
N LEU A 793 7.36 -40.35 24.27
CA LEU A 793 7.70 -41.36 23.25
C LEU A 793 9.15 -41.14 22.79
N VAL A 794 9.93 -42.21 22.64
CA VAL A 794 11.27 -42.20 22.06
C VAL A 794 11.31 -43.16 20.87
N THR A 795 11.75 -42.66 19.71
CA THR A 795 11.71 -43.35 18.41
C THR A 795 13.09 -43.31 17.74
N ALA A 796 13.42 -44.35 16.96
CA ALA A 796 14.65 -44.47 16.17
C ALA A 796 15.96 -44.43 16.99
N GLY A 797 17.09 -44.26 16.28
CA GLY A 797 18.42 -44.11 16.83
C GLY A 797 19.19 -45.42 16.97
N GLU A 798 20.50 -45.36 16.75
CA GLU A 798 21.38 -46.53 16.63
C GLU A 798 21.70 -47.19 17.97
N ILE A 799 21.82 -48.51 17.95
CA ILE A 799 22.10 -49.34 19.11
C ILE A 799 23.63 -49.51 19.26
N ASP A 800 24.24 -50.25 18.33
CA ASP A 800 25.61 -50.76 18.40
C ASP A 800 26.30 -50.98 17.03
N CYS A 801 25.70 -50.51 15.93
CA CYS A 801 26.28 -50.53 14.58
C CYS A 801 25.58 -49.57 13.59
N ASP A 802 26.27 -49.18 12.51
CA ASP A 802 25.70 -48.33 11.44
C ASP A 802 24.47 -49.00 10.80
N GLY A 803 23.40 -48.22 10.67
CA GLY A 803 22.09 -48.65 10.21
C GLY A 803 21.28 -49.41 11.26
N CYS A 804 21.87 -49.81 12.40
CA CYS A 804 21.25 -50.63 13.44
C CYS A 804 20.31 -49.80 14.35
N ASN A 805 19.32 -49.16 13.73
CA ASN A 805 18.34 -48.29 14.39
C ASN A 805 17.33 -49.11 15.21
N ALA A 806 17.14 -48.72 16.47
CA ALA A 806 16.28 -49.38 17.45
C ALA A 806 14.78 -49.31 17.04
N PRO A 807 14.18 -50.39 16.50
CA PRO A 807 12.97 -50.32 15.70
C PRO A 807 11.69 -50.31 16.53
N ILE A 808 11.76 -50.68 17.81
CA ILE A 808 10.60 -50.67 18.71
C ILE A 808 10.53 -49.28 19.37
N PRO A 809 9.46 -48.49 19.16
CA PRO A 809 9.26 -47.24 19.90
C PRO A 809 9.00 -47.54 21.38
N ILE A 810 9.47 -46.65 22.26
CA ILE A 810 9.38 -46.84 23.72
C ILE A 810 8.80 -45.60 24.39
N ILE A 811 7.97 -45.76 25.41
CA ILE A 811 7.36 -44.67 26.17
C ILE A 811 7.95 -44.64 27.59
N TYR A 812 8.47 -43.49 27.99
CA TYR A 812 8.81 -43.16 29.37
C TYR A 812 7.62 -42.50 30.08
N ASP A 813 7.26 -43.04 31.25
CA ASP A 813 6.28 -42.43 32.15
C ASP A 813 7.00 -41.66 33.28
N PRO A 814 6.92 -40.32 33.31
CA PRO A 814 7.56 -39.51 34.36
C PRO A 814 6.88 -39.60 35.72
N ALA A 815 5.65 -40.11 35.82
CA ALA A 815 4.92 -40.24 37.08
C ALA A 815 5.28 -41.54 37.82
N THR A 816 5.61 -42.62 37.08
CA THR A 816 6.05 -43.90 37.66
C THR A 816 7.56 -44.15 37.54
N ASN A 817 8.27 -43.39 36.70
CA ASN A 817 9.67 -43.62 36.31
C ASN A 817 9.88 -45.01 35.69
N LEU A 818 8.96 -45.43 34.81
CA LEU A 818 8.96 -46.73 34.14
C LEU A 818 8.90 -46.59 32.61
N TRP A 819 9.25 -47.68 31.92
CA TRP A 819 9.26 -47.79 30.46
C TRP A 819 8.21 -48.78 29.95
N THR A 820 7.56 -48.44 28.85
CA THR A 820 6.68 -49.32 28.07
C THR A 820 7.24 -49.48 26.65
N GLN A 821 7.31 -50.70 26.13
CA GLN A 821 7.73 -50.96 24.74
C GLN A 821 6.51 -51.17 23.83
N LEU A 822 6.46 -50.48 22.69
CA LEU A 822 5.39 -50.63 21.69
C LEU A 822 5.79 -51.70 20.66
N ALA A 823 5.92 -52.95 21.11
CA ALA A 823 6.52 -54.03 20.29
C ALA A 823 5.75 -54.34 18.99
N ILE A 824 4.45 -54.04 18.93
CA ILE A 824 3.64 -54.18 17.70
C ILE A 824 3.96 -53.06 16.70
N ALA A 825 4.34 -51.87 17.19
CA ALA A 825 4.71 -50.70 16.40
C ALA A 825 6.17 -50.75 15.88
N SER A 826 6.76 -51.94 15.76
CA SER A 826 8.15 -52.12 15.36
C SER A 826 8.39 -51.65 13.92
N HIS A 827 9.10 -50.53 13.75
CA HIS A 827 9.48 -49.95 12.46
C HIS A 827 10.86 -49.29 12.56
N GLY A 828 11.77 -49.62 11.66
CA GLY A 828 13.06 -48.95 11.56
C GLY A 828 12.89 -47.58 10.92
N PHE A 829 13.32 -46.53 11.61
CA PHE A 829 13.42 -45.17 11.07
C PHE A 829 14.88 -44.73 11.03
N PRO A 830 15.27 -43.82 10.12
CA PRO A 830 16.58 -43.18 10.12
C PRO A 830 16.76 -42.21 11.31
N TYR A 831 17.92 -41.56 11.40
CA TYR A 831 18.26 -40.59 12.44
C TYR A 831 17.22 -39.46 12.56
N TYR A 832 16.89 -39.10 13.80
CA TYR A 832 15.94 -38.04 14.16
C TYR A 832 14.70 -37.98 13.24
N PRO A 833 13.78 -38.96 13.28
CA PRO A 833 12.51 -38.83 12.56
C PRO A 833 11.76 -37.60 13.07
N HIS A 834 11.20 -36.80 12.16
CA HIS A 834 10.51 -35.56 12.50
C HIS A 834 9.08 -35.89 12.99
N MET A 835 8.97 -36.11 14.29
CA MET A 835 7.78 -36.64 14.97
C MET A 835 6.84 -35.52 15.45
N PHE A 836 5.54 -35.64 15.15
CA PHE A 836 4.52 -34.67 15.58
C PHE A 836 3.22 -35.33 16.06
N VAL A 837 2.75 -34.96 17.25
CA VAL A 837 1.42 -35.33 17.76
C VAL A 837 0.33 -34.61 16.96
N LEU A 838 -0.66 -35.37 16.46
CA LEU A 838 -1.78 -34.89 15.65
C LEU A 838 -3.04 -34.60 16.50
N PRO A 839 -3.98 -33.78 15.99
CA PRO A 839 -5.25 -33.48 16.68
C PRO A 839 -6.11 -34.70 17.05
N ASP A 840 -5.99 -35.81 16.30
CA ASP A 840 -6.69 -37.06 16.57
C ASP A 840 -6.00 -37.95 17.63
N GLY A 841 -4.79 -37.58 18.07
CA GLY A 841 -4.00 -38.30 19.07
C GLY A 841 -2.97 -39.29 18.50
N ARG A 842 -2.91 -39.46 17.17
CA ARG A 842 -1.82 -40.21 16.51
C ARG A 842 -0.52 -39.40 16.47
N VAL A 843 0.59 -40.06 16.15
CA VAL A 843 1.90 -39.39 15.98
C VAL A 843 2.42 -39.58 14.56
N LEU A 844 2.59 -38.49 13.83
CA LEU A 844 3.11 -38.43 12.46
C LEU A 844 4.65 -38.44 12.45
N ALA A 845 5.26 -39.34 11.66
CA ALA A 845 6.62 -39.19 11.15
C ALA A 845 6.57 -38.47 9.79
N ALA A 846 7.03 -37.22 9.74
CA ALA A 846 6.88 -36.34 8.56
C ALA A 846 8.04 -36.44 7.54
N SER A 847 9.27 -36.58 8.05
CA SER A 847 10.52 -36.87 7.34
C SER A 847 11.56 -37.35 8.37
N SER A 848 12.84 -37.40 8.02
CA SER A 848 13.95 -37.64 8.97
C SER A 848 15.13 -36.72 8.67
N ASN A 849 16.13 -36.70 9.56
CA ASN A 849 17.38 -35.99 9.31
C ASN A 849 18.26 -36.72 8.27
N ARG A 850 18.38 -38.06 8.32
CA ARG A 850 19.31 -38.87 7.47
C ARG A 850 18.80 -39.16 6.05
N GLU A 851 17.50 -39.31 5.83
CA GLU A 851 16.96 -39.52 4.46
C GLU A 851 15.46 -39.17 4.30
N ALA A 852 15.02 -39.05 3.06
CA ALA A 852 13.61 -38.93 2.71
C ALA A 852 12.87 -40.25 3.02
N ILE A 853 11.72 -40.15 3.70
CA ILE A 853 10.87 -41.30 4.03
C ILE A 853 9.43 -41.07 3.54
N ALA A 854 8.68 -42.15 3.32
CA ALA A 854 7.23 -42.08 3.22
C ALA A 854 6.64 -41.70 4.59
N SER A 855 5.60 -40.86 4.63
CA SER A 855 5.06 -40.38 5.90
C SER A 855 4.09 -41.37 6.53
N LEU A 856 4.34 -41.72 7.78
CA LEU A 856 3.57 -42.70 8.55
C LEU A 856 2.96 -42.05 9.78
N ALA A 857 1.76 -42.48 10.19
CA ALA A 857 1.14 -42.10 11.45
C ALA A 857 0.99 -43.32 12.37
N LEU A 858 1.48 -43.22 13.61
CA LEU A 858 1.34 -44.22 14.66
C LEU A 858 0.01 -44.03 15.40
N ASP A 859 -0.83 -45.06 15.41
CA ASP A 859 -1.91 -45.19 16.39
C ASP A 859 -1.33 -45.69 17.72
N MET A 860 -1.36 -44.83 18.74
CA MET A 860 -0.83 -45.12 20.07
C MET A 860 -1.60 -46.21 20.83
N SER A 861 -2.86 -46.49 20.43
CA SER A 861 -3.75 -47.46 21.08
C SER A 861 -3.70 -48.83 20.41
N ALA A 862 -3.68 -48.87 19.07
CA ALA A 862 -3.53 -50.09 18.29
C ALA A 862 -2.06 -50.52 18.15
N GLN A 863 -1.11 -49.62 18.43
CA GLN A 863 0.34 -49.80 18.20
C GLN A 863 0.67 -50.15 16.73
N THR A 864 0.00 -49.49 15.79
CA THR A 864 0.19 -49.74 14.34
C THR A 864 0.55 -48.46 13.59
N TRP A 865 1.42 -48.61 12.58
CA TRP A 865 1.74 -47.55 11.64
C TRP A 865 0.82 -47.61 10.43
N THR A 866 0.15 -46.50 10.11
CA THR A 866 -0.61 -46.32 8.87
C THR A 866 0.14 -45.37 7.94
N THR A 867 0.38 -45.75 6.69
CA THR A 867 0.87 -44.82 5.67
C THR A 867 -0.11 -43.67 5.49
N VAL A 868 0.38 -42.44 5.64
CA VAL A 868 -0.36 -41.21 5.34
C VAL A 868 -0.19 -40.89 3.86
N ASP A 869 1.07 -40.83 3.43
CA ASP A 869 1.46 -40.54 2.05
C ASP A 869 2.61 -41.50 1.66
N PRO A 870 2.44 -42.36 0.63
CA PRO A 870 3.50 -43.24 0.16
C PRO A 870 4.61 -42.51 -0.61
N ALA A 871 4.45 -41.21 -0.92
CA ALA A 871 5.48 -40.43 -1.60
C ALA A 871 6.68 -40.19 -0.67
N VAL A 872 7.82 -40.77 -1.07
CA VAL A 872 9.13 -40.50 -0.45
C VAL A 872 9.58 -39.12 -0.93
N LEU A 873 9.52 -38.13 -0.03
CA LEU A 873 9.77 -36.72 -0.33
C LEU A 873 10.70 -36.07 0.70
N ASP A 874 11.60 -35.22 0.20
CA ASP A 874 12.59 -34.49 0.98
C ASP A 874 12.00 -33.66 2.13
N GLY A 875 12.83 -33.36 3.12
CA GLY A 875 12.53 -32.42 4.20
C GLY A 875 13.49 -32.54 5.37
N GLY A 876 14.72 -32.06 5.20
CA GLY A 876 15.78 -32.10 6.22
C GLY A 876 15.49 -31.30 7.49
N SER A 877 14.50 -30.41 7.46
CA SER A 877 13.89 -29.86 8.66
C SER A 877 12.37 -29.67 8.48
N ALA A 878 11.62 -29.80 9.57
CA ALA A 878 10.16 -29.75 9.61
C ALA A 878 9.63 -28.99 10.83
N ALA A 879 8.47 -28.35 10.69
CA ALA A 879 7.82 -27.58 11.75
C ALA A 879 6.28 -27.68 11.72
N MET A 880 5.65 -27.85 12.89
CA MET A 880 4.20 -27.79 13.04
C MET A 880 3.74 -26.34 13.26
N TYR A 881 3.31 -25.70 12.16
CA TYR A 881 2.88 -24.29 12.13
C TYR A 881 1.40 -24.08 12.51
N ALA A 882 0.61 -25.15 12.63
CA ALA A 882 -0.68 -25.18 13.32
C ALA A 882 -0.99 -26.62 13.75
N PRO A 883 -1.91 -26.89 14.71
CA PRO A 883 -2.26 -28.25 15.10
C PRO A 883 -2.68 -29.11 13.90
N GLY A 884 -1.91 -30.16 13.61
CA GLY A 884 -2.11 -31.05 12.46
C GLY A 884 -1.58 -30.52 11.11
N LYS A 885 -0.96 -29.35 11.04
CA LYS A 885 -0.38 -28.79 9.81
C LYS A 885 1.12 -28.65 9.93
N VAL A 886 1.84 -29.29 9.01
CA VAL A 886 3.31 -29.40 9.03
C VAL A 886 3.88 -28.89 7.71
N VAL A 887 4.95 -28.09 7.80
CA VAL A 887 5.81 -27.73 6.67
C VAL A 887 7.13 -28.48 6.81
N LYS A 888 7.67 -29.01 5.72
CA LYS A 888 9.04 -29.55 5.63
C LYS A 888 9.77 -28.97 4.42
N SER A 889 11.09 -28.85 4.51
CA SER A 889 11.90 -28.17 3.50
C SER A 889 13.33 -28.71 3.40
N GLY A 890 13.92 -28.56 2.21
CA GLY A 890 15.31 -28.92 1.91
C GLY A 890 15.63 -30.40 2.03
N LEU A 891 16.88 -30.77 1.75
CA LEU A 891 17.33 -32.16 1.73
C LEU A 891 17.52 -32.67 3.16
N GLY A 892 16.97 -33.85 3.47
CA GLY A 892 17.40 -34.65 4.62
C GLY A 892 18.45 -35.63 4.14
N ARG A 893 19.62 -35.66 4.77
CA ARG A 893 20.76 -36.45 4.32
C ARG A 893 21.67 -36.89 5.46
N ASP A 894 22.19 -38.10 5.28
CA ASP A 894 23.29 -38.70 6.01
C ASP A 894 24.51 -37.78 6.17
N PRO A 895 24.96 -37.48 7.40
CA PRO A 895 26.20 -36.75 7.66
C PRO A 895 27.45 -37.51 7.18
N ASP A 896 27.45 -38.84 7.26
CA ASP A 896 28.62 -39.70 6.99
C ASP A 896 29.04 -39.75 5.50
N LEU A 897 28.32 -39.03 4.63
CA LEU A 897 28.63 -38.83 3.21
C LEU A 897 29.00 -37.35 2.98
N PRO A 898 30.06 -37.00 2.24
CA PRO A 898 30.32 -35.60 1.86
C PRO A 898 29.70 -35.20 0.51
N GLY A 899 29.29 -33.93 0.38
CA GLY A 899 29.21 -33.21 -0.90
C GLY A 899 28.06 -33.52 -1.87
N ALA A 900 26.88 -33.97 -1.41
CA ALA A 900 25.72 -34.02 -2.32
C ALA A 900 25.05 -32.64 -2.44
N PRO A 901 24.54 -32.24 -3.63
CA PRO A 901 23.82 -30.97 -3.80
C PRO A 901 22.53 -30.92 -2.97
N SER A 902 22.31 -29.81 -2.29
CA SER A 902 21.09 -29.54 -1.53
C SER A 902 19.89 -29.23 -2.44
N VAL A 903 18.67 -29.30 -1.91
CA VAL A 903 17.44 -28.93 -2.65
C VAL A 903 16.73 -27.73 -2.02
N SER A 904 15.97 -26.98 -2.82
CA SER A 904 15.18 -25.83 -2.36
C SER A 904 13.69 -26.14 -2.16
N THR A 905 13.29 -27.41 -2.29
CA THR A 905 11.88 -27.84 -2.22
C THR A 905 11.27 -27.55 -0.84
N THR A 906 9.95 -27.30 -0.83
CA THR A 906 9.15 -27.09 0.38
C THR A 906 7.80 -27.74 0.18
N TYR A 907 7.36 -28.52 1.17
CA TYR A 907 6.11 -29.27 1.15
C TYR A 907 5.29 -28.96 2.40
N VAL A 908 3.96 -28.89 2.24
CA VAL A 908 3.00 -28.79 3.35
C VAL A 908 2.04 -29.98 3.33
N ILE A 909 1.59 -30.39 4.52
CA ILE A 909 0.53 -31.37 4.71
C ILE A 909 -0.47 -30.88 5.76
N ASP A 910 -1.75 -31.16 5.54
CA ASP A 910 -2.84 -30.81 6.44
C ASP A 910 -3.57 -32.09 6.90
N MET A 911 -3.16 -32.58 8.07
CA MET A 911 -3.69 -33.81 8.69
C MET A 911 -5.13 -33.67 9.20
N THR A 912 -5.76 -32.50 9.04
CA THR A 912 -7.19 -32.30 9.34
C THR A 912 -8.11 -32.64 8.17
N GLN A 913 -7.55 -32.93 6.99
CA GLN A 913 -8.29 -33.34 5.80
C GLN A 913 -8.64 -34.83 5.81
N ALA A 914 -9.69 -35.22 5.07
CA ALA A 914 -10.12 -36.62 4.99
C ALA A 914 -9.13 -37.54 4.23
N SER A 915 -8.26 -36.97 3.40
CA SER A 915 -7.17 -37.68 2.71
C SER A 915 -5.93 -36.78 2.65
N PRO A 916 -5.16 -36.68 3.74
CA PRO A 916 -3.95 -35.85 3.78
C PRO A 916 -2.88 -36.39 2.83
N ALA A 917 -2.24 -35.49 2.08
CA ALA A 917 -1.09 -35.78 1.23
C ALA A 917 -0.17 -34.56 1.19
N TRP A 918 1.11 -34.75 0.89
CA TRP A 918 2.05 -33.65 0.72
C TRP A 918 1.76 -32.87 -0.56
N ARG A 919 1.73 -31.54 -0.43
CA ARG A 919 1.68 -30.62 -1.57
C ARG A 919 2.91 -29.73 -1.57
N GLN A 920 3.58 -29.64 -2.71
CA GLN A 920 4.69 -28.72 -2.90
C GLN A 920 4.18 -27.27 -2.94
N THR A 921 4.90 -26.36 -2.28
CA THR A 921 4.63 -24.92 -2.26
C THR A 921 5.71 -24.16 -3.06
N SER A 922 5.79 -22.84 -2.92
CA SER A 922 6.97 -22.11 -3.41
C SER A 922 8.24 -22.65 -2.75
N SER A 923 9.27 -22.91 -3.56
CA SER A 923 10.61 -23.28 -3.09
C SER A 923 11.29 -22.13 -2.34
N MET A 924 12.26 -22.49 -1.50
CA MET A 924 13.24 -21.57 -0.91
C MET A 924 14.05 -20.86 -2.00
N ALA A 925 14.55 -19.66 -1.71
CA ALA A 925 15.46 -18.92 -2.60
C ALA A 925 16.82 -19.63 -2.72
N PHE A 926 17.25 -20.32 -1.67
CA PHE A 926 18.49 -21.09 -1.64
C PHE A 926 18.23 -22.58 -1.41
N PRO A 927 18.96 -23.49 -2.09
CA PRO A 927 18.92 -24.91 -1.78
C PRO A 927 19.64 -25.18 -0.45
N ARG A 928 19.06 -26.02 0.42
CA ARG A 928 19.58 -26.26 1.77
C ARG A 928 19.44 -27.71 2.25
N THR A 929 20.36 -28.08 3.11
CA THR A 929 20.40 -29.20 4.05
C THR A 929 20.90 -28.61 5.38
N GLU A 930 20.80 -29.34 6.50
CA GLU A 930 21.25 -28.92 7.85
C GLU A 930 20.60 -27.62 8.42
N HIS A 931 19.68 -26.99 7.70
CA HIS A 931 19.02 -25.74 8.12
C HIS A 931 17.97 -25.97 9.21
N ASN A 932 17.84 -25.04 10.14
CA ASN A 932 16.84 -25.13 11.19
C ASN A 932 15.54 -24.39 10.80
N LEU A 933 14.37 -25.01 11.02
CA LEU A 933 13.06 -24.34 11.00
C LEU A 933 12.58 -23.99 12.42
N THR A 934 12.25 -22.72 12.66
CA THR A 934 11.74 -22.19 13.93
C THR A 934 10.38 -21.53 13.74
N VAL A 935 9.33 -21.99 14.47
CA VAL A 935 8.02 -21.31 14.45
C VAL A 935 8.07 -20.00 15.25
N LEU A 936 7.43 -18.94 14.74
CA LEU A 936 7.41 -17.60 15.34
C LEU A 936 6.05 -17.25 15.98
N PRO A 937 5.96 -16.20 16.83
CA PRO A 937 4.75 -15.81 17.56
C PRO A 937 3.54 -15.43 16.70
N ASP A 938 3.76 -15.03 15.45
CA ASP A 938 2.72 -14.68 14.46
C ASP A 938 2.31 -15.86 13.56
N GLY A 939 2.89 -17.05 13.77
CA GLY A 939 2.64 -18.26 13.00
C GLY A 939 3.51 -18.41 11.75
N THR A 940 4.35 -17.42 11.42
CA THR A 940 5.37 -17.59 10.37
C THR A 940 6.46 -18.58 10.82
N VAL A 941 7.19 -19.14 9.85
CA VAL A 941 8.30 -20.06 10.13
C VAL A 941 9.59 -19.44 9.61
N LEU A 942 10.53 -19.18 10.51
CA LEU A 942 11.87 -18.73 10.15
C LEU A 942 12.75 -19.94 9.81
N LEU A 943 13.51 -19.81 8.74
CA LEU A 943 14.60 -20.69 8.39
C LEU A 943 15.94 -19.97 8.62
N THR A 944 16.89 -20.67 9.24
CA THR A 944 18.26 -20.17 9.46
C THR A 944 19.30 -21.25 9.20
N GLY A 945 20.45 -20.85 8.65
CA GLY A 945 21.58 -21.74 8.41
C GLY A 945 21.37 -22.74 7.27
N GLY A 946 22.14 -23.83 7.34
CA GLY A 946 22.26 -24.82 6.29
C GLY A 946 23.21 -24.43 5.15
N SER A 947 23.39 -25.37 4.23
CA SER A 947 24.48 -25.40 3.26
C SER A 947 23.97 -25.75 1.85
N ARG A 948 24.59 -25.19 0.80
CA ARG A 948 24.20 -25.44 -0.62
C ARG A 948 24.56 -26.85 -1.10
N ASN A 949 25.45 -27.52 -0.38
CA ASN A 949 25.79 -28.92 -0.52
C ASN A 949 26.14 -29.46 0.88
N SER A 950 26.11 -30.78 1.02
CA SER A 950 26.30 -31.52 2.27
C SER A 950 27.76 -31.97 2.49
N ASP A 951 28.73 -31.11 2.17
CA ASP A 951 30.10 -31.23 2.66
C ASP A 951 30.25 -30.29 3.87
N VAL A 952 30.33 -30.87 5.08
CA VAL A 952 30.48 -30.08 6.31
C VAL A 952 31.81 -29.30 6.35
N GLY A 953 32.80 -29.68 5.53
CA GLY A 953 34.02 -28.89 5.33
C GLY A 953 33.82 -27.65 4.45
N ASP A 954 32.79 -27.60 3.60
CA ASP A 954 32.52 -26.49 2.68
C ASP A 954 31.81 -25.31 3.37
N THR A 955 32.52 -24.65 4.27
CA THR A 955 32.09 -23.40 4.91
C THR A 955 31.85 -22.24 3.92
N ALA A 956 32.31 -22.34 2.66
CA ALA A 956 31.96 -21.39 1.59
C ALA A 956 30.62 -21.73 0.91
N GLY A 957 30.20 -23.00 0.96
CA GLY A 957 28.89 -23.48 0.57
C GLY A 957 27.76 -23.06 1.52
N ALA A 958 28.07 -22.62 2.74
CA ALA A 958 27.12 -22.14 3.76
C ALA A 958 26.16 -21.03 3.24
N VAL A 959 24.90 -21.08 3.66
CA VAL A 959 23.89 -20.05 3.32
C VAL A 959 23.66 -19.15 4.53
N LEU A 960 24.16 -17.92 4.45
CA LEU A 960 24.12 -16.95 5.55
C LEU A 960 22.78 -16.21 5.63
N GLU A 961 22.10 -16.07 4.50
CA GLU A 961 20.76 -15.51 4.40
C GLU A 961 19.75 -16.36 5.18
N ALA A 962 18.99 -15.75 6.08
CA ALA A 962 17.77 -16.37 6.60
C ALA A 962 16.63 -16.26 5.58
N GLU A 963 15.57 -17.04 5.75
CA GLU A 963 14.34 -16.95 4.96
C GLU A 963 13.10 -17.07 5.86
N LEU A 964 12.03 -16.34 5.55
CA LEU A 964 10.78 -16.38 6.31
C LEU A 964 9.66 -16.94 5.46
N TRP A 965 9.01 -18.02 5.93
CA TRP A 965 7.85 -18.62 5.27
C TRP A 965 6.54 -18.13 5.89
N SER A 966 5.61 -17.75 5.02
CA SER A 966 4.27 -17.29 5.37
C SER A 966 3.25 -18.43 5.18
N PRO A 967 2.57 -18.94 6.23
CA PRO A 967 1.51 -19.94 6.07
C PRO A 967 0.23 -19.39 5.41
N ALA A 968 0.10 -18.06 5.29
CA ALA A 968 -1.06 -17.41 4.68
C ALA A 968 -0.94 -17.27 3.15
N THR A 969 0.28 -17.33 2.61
CA THR A 969 0.58 -17.23 1.17
C THR A 969 1.38 -18.42 0.64
N GLU A 970 1.93 -19.25 1.52
CA GLU A 970 2.81 -20.40 1.25
C GLU A 970 4.10 -20.04 0.50
N THR A 971 4.52 -18.77 0.60
CA THR A 971 5.71 -18.18 -0.01
C THR A 971 6.82 -17.94 0.99
N TRP A 972 8.07 -18.13 0.55
CA TRP A 972 9.26 -17.65 1.24
C TRP A 972 9.55 -16.17 0.94
N THR A 973 10.35 -15.53 1.80
CA THR A 973 10.94 -14.21 1.56
C THR A 973 12.33 -14.18 2.18
N THR A 974 13.34 -13.76 1.41
CA THR A 974 14.73 -13.67 1.86
C THR A 974 14.90 -12.58 2.93
N MET A 975 15.58 -12.94 4.01
CA MET A 975 15.84 -12.10 5.18
C MET A 975 17.33 -11.68 5.22
N ALA A 976 17.71 -10.89 6.23
CA ALA A 976 19.08 -10.48 6.48
C ALA A 976 20.01 -11.69 6.72
N ALA A 977 21.28 -11.53 6.35
CA ALA A 977 22.30 -12.55 6.52
C ALA A 977 22.99 -12.50 7.89
N MET A 978 23.21 -13.66 8.51
CA MET A 978 24.08 -13.85 9.66
C MET A 978 25.56 -13.70 9.25
N GLN A 979 26.47 -13.59 10.21
CA GLN A 979 27.90 -13.39 9.96
C GLN A 979 28.73 -14.67 10.14
N THR A 980 28.22 -15.66 10.85
CA THR A 980 28.89 -16.95 11.08
C THR A 980 28.19 -18.08 10.32
N PRO A 981 28.90 -19.00 9.63
CA PRO A 981 28.29 -20.22 9.08
C PRO A 981 27.58 -21.04 10.16
N ARG A 982 26.40 -21.59 9.85
CA ARG A 982 25.62 -22.47 10.73
C ARG A 982 25.16 -23.66 9.90
N MET A 983 25.93 -24.73 9.91
CA MET A 983 25.74 -25.91 9.06
C MET A 983 25.29 -27.08 9.93
N TYR A 984 25.92 -28.25 9.81
CA TYR A 984 25.70 -29.37 10.70
C TYR A 984 25.96 -28.99 12.18
N HIS A 985 25.32 -29.71 13.10
CA HIS A 985 25.27 -29.36 14.54
C HIS A 985 24.87 -27.92 14.91
N SER A 986 24.31 -27.14 13.98
CA SER A 986 23.74 -25.83 14.30
C SER A 986 22.31 -25.94 14.87
N THR A 987 21.96 -24.98 15.73
CA THR A 987 20.69 -24.95 16.47
C THR A 987 20.04 -23.57 16.37
N ALA A 988 18.72 -23.53 16.19
CA ALA A 988 17.93 -22.29 16.22
C ALA A 988 16.69 -22.41 17.11
N LEU A 989 16.42 -21.37 17.91
CA LEU A 989 15.44 -21.42 18.99
C LEU A 989 14.78 -20.05 19.24
N LEU A 990 13.44 -20.02 19.26
CA LEU A 990 12.65 -18.84 19.62
C LEU A 990 12.82 -18.50 21.10
N LEU A 991 13.14 -17.24 21.41
CA LEU A 991 13.24 -16.69 22.76
C LEU A 991 11.90 -16.08 23.23
N PRO A 992 11.68 -15.94 24.56
CA PRO A 992 10.46 -15.32 25.11
C PRO A 992 10.24 -13.86 24.68
N ASP A 993 11.30 -13.16 24.28
CA ASP A 993 11.21 -11.80 23.74
C ASP A 993 10.92 -11.76 22.23
N GLY A 994 10.59 -12.88 21.59
CA GLY A 994 10.26 -12.94 20.16
C GLY A 994 11.45 -12.78 19.21
N ARG A 995 12.69 -12.79 19.70
CA ARG A 995 13.90 -12.97 18.87
C ARG A 995 14.22 -14.46 18.71
N VAL A 996 15.08 -14.81 17.76
CA VAL A 996 15.58 -16.19 17.59
C VAL A 996 17.07 -16.22 17.91
N LEU A 997 17.45 -17.10 18.83
CA LEU A 997 18.84 -17.44 19.14
C LEU A 997 19.31 -18.50 18.14
N VAL A 998 20.46 -18.28 17.50
CA VAL A 998 21.10 -19.24 16.60
C VAL A 998 22.55 -19.47 17.04
N ALA A 999 22.95 -20.72 17.18
CA ALA A 999 24.25 -21.12 17.72
C ALA A 999 24.72 -22.45 17.10
N GLY A 1000 25.91 -22.91 17.47
CA GLY A 1000 26.48 -24.17 16.96
C GLY A 1000 26.96 -24.08 15.51
N GLY A 1001 27.28 -25.25 14.93
CA GLY A 1001 28.18 -25.40 13.78
C GLY A 1001 29.50 -26.03 14.23
N GLY A 1002 29.97 -27.10 13.57
CA GLY A 1002 31.17 -27.85 13.93
C GLY A 1002 30.92 -29.18 14.62
N ARG A 1003 31.88 -29.63 15.43
CA ARG A 1003 31.88 -30.91 16.17
C ARG A 1003 31.80 -32.21 15.34
N ASP A 1004 32.05 -32.12 14.04
CA ASP A 1004 32.31 -33.25 13.17
C ASP A 1004 33.53 -32.99 12.26
N PHE A 1005 34.66 -33.66 12.47
CA PHE A 1005 35.91 -33.33 11.77
C PHE A 1005 35.88 -33.81 10.31
N PRO A 1006 36.00 -32.91 9.30
CA PRO A 1006 36.85 -31.72 9.33
C PRO A 1006 36.13 -30.35 9.39
N GLU A 1007 34.87 -30.27 9.84
CA GLU A 1007 34.13 -29.00 9.99
C GLU A 1007 34.87 -28.02 10.93
N VAL A 1008 34.67 -26.72 10.67
CA VAL A 1008 35.21 -25.65 11.50
C VAL A 1008 34.25 -25.32 12.63
N ASP A 1009 34.64 -25.65 13.86
CA ASP A 1009 33.94 -25.31 15.10
C ASP A 1009 33.48 -23.85 15.18
N GLN A 1010 32.20 -23.64 15.49
CA GLN A 1010 31.55 -22.33 15.66
C GLN A 1010 31.09 -22.12 17.11
N PRO A 1011 32.02 -21.94 18.08
CA PRO A 1011 31.71 -21.69 19.49
C PRO A 1011 31.23 -20.24 19.69
N SER A 1012 30.06 -19.94 19.13
CA SER A 1012 29.43 -18.63 19.17
C SER A 1012 27.93 -18.72 18.98
N ALA A 1013 27.22 -17.65 19.33
CA ALA A 1013 25.81 -17.45 19.00
C ALA A 1013 25.55 -16.06 18.45
N GLU A 1014 24.49 -15.94 17.66
CA GLU A 1014 23.92 -14.70 17.14
C GLU A 1014 22.42 -14.65 17.48
N ILE A 1015 21.87 -13.45 17.64
CA ILE A 1015 20.44 -13.27 17.89
C ILE A 1015 19.81 -12.54 16.70
N TYR A 1016 18.91 -13.22 16.01
CA TYR A 1016 18.09 -12.65 14.95
C TYR A 1016 16.84 -11.97 15.55
N SER A 1017 16.62 -10.72 15.17
CA SER A 1017 15.42 -9.94 15.47
C SER A 1017 14.53 -9.93 14.22
N PRO A 1018 13.38 -10.62 14.19
CA PRO A 1018 12.55 -10.72 12.98
C PRO A 1018 11.88 -9.40 12.58
N PRO A 1019 11.42 -9.25 11.31
CA PRO A 1019 10.85 -8.00 10.78
C PRO A 1019 9.70 -7.41 11.63
N TYR A 1020 8.93 -8.23 12.33
CA TYR A 1020 7.83 -7.76 13.18
C TYR A 1020 8.29 -6.85 14.34
N LEU A 1021 9.53 -6.98 14.83
CA LEU A 1021 10.04 -6.14 15.92
C LEU A 1021 10.27 -4.68 15.49
N PHE A 1022 10.20 -4.40 14.19
CA PHE A 1022 10.40 -3.08 13.59
C PHE A 1022 9.10 -2.47 13.02
N LYS A 1023 7.95 -3.15 13.16
CA LYS A 1023 6.64 -2.68 12.65
C LYS A 1023 5.89 -1.73 13.60
N GLY A 1024 6.39 -1.48 14.81
CA GLY A 1024 5.78 -0.57 15.77
C GLY A 1024 6.09 -0.90 17.24
N PRO A 1025 5.48 -0.18 18.20
CA PRO A 1025 5.62 -0.48 19.62
C PRO A 1025 4.94 -1.80 19.96
N ARG A 1026 5.61 -2.67 20.71
CA ARG A 1026 5.08 -3.99 21.10
C ARG A 1026 3.82 -3.86 21.97
N PRO A 1027 2.84 -4.79 21.87
CA PRO A 1027 1.79 -4.91 22.87
C PRO A 1027 2.34 -5.49 24.18
N THR A 1028 1.72 -5.14 25.31
CA THR A 1028 2.17 -5.53 26.66
C THR A 1028 1.21 -6.49 27.33
N ILE A 1029 1.70 -7.63 27.82
CA ILE A 1029 0.97 -8.46 28.79
C ILE A 1029 1.29 -7.93 30.18
N SER A 1030 0.29 -7.38 30.88
CA SER A 1030 0.44 -6.91 32.27
C SER A 1030 0.31 -8.05 33.28
N SER A 1031 -0.53 -9.04 32.99
CA SER A 1031 -0.59 -10.31 33.71
C SER A 1031 -1.31 -11.38 32.90
N ALA A 1032 -0.89 -12.64 33.11
CA ALA A 1032 -1.52 -13.85 32.60
C ALA A 1032 -1.41 -14.94 33.68
N PRO A 1033 -2.27 -15.97 33.68
CA PRO A 1033 -2.18 -17.05 34.66
C PRO A 1033 -0.94 -17.92 34.39
N THR A 1034 -0.20 -18.27 35.44
CA THR A 1034 0.97 -19.18 35.33
C THR A 1034 0.59 -20.60 34.93
N SER A 1035 -0.70 -20.97 35.05
CA SER A 1035 -1.21 -22.23 34.53
C SER A 1035 -2.63 -22.11 33.99
N ILE A 1036 -2.90 -22.83 32.90
CA ILE A 1036 -4.13 -22.81 32.10
C ILE A 1036 -4.68 -24.24 32.05
N HIS A 1037 -6.00 -24.38 32.06
CA HIS A 1037 -6.68 -25.67 31.98
C HIS A 1037 -7.38 -25.89 30.64
N TYR A 1038 -7.29 -27.11 30.09
CA TYR A 1038 -7.93 -27.47 28.81
C TYR A 1038 -9.43 -27.14 28.78
N ALA A 1039 -9.90 -26.70 27.61
CA ALA A 1039 -11.27 -26.25 27.34
C ALA A 1039 -11.80 -25.09 28.23
N THR A 1040 -11.00 -24.51 29.14
CA THR A 1040 -11.41 -23.35 29.96
C THR A 1040 -11.07 -22.01 29.31
N ALA A 1041 -11.83 -20.96 29.64
CA ALA A 1041 -11.47 -19.59 29.30
C ALA A 1041 -10.64 -18.96 30.44
N PHE A 1042 -9.65 -18.14 30.10
CA PHE A 1042 -8.76 -17.46 31.04
C PHE A 1042 -8.51 -16.01 30.64
N SER A 1043 -8.19 -15.16 31.63
CA SER A 1043 -7.95 -13.73 31.40
C SER A 1043 -6.48 -13.39 31.14
N VAL A 1044 -6.23 -12.51 30.19
CA VAL A 1044 -4.92 -11.89 29.92
C VAL A 1044 -5.09 -10.38 30.03
N THR A 1045 -4.54 -9.77 31.08
CA THR A 1045 -4.61 -8.33 31.29
C THR A 1045 -3.61 -7.61 30.38
N THR A 1046 -4.09 -6.64 29.61
CA THR A 1046 -3.28 -5.85 28.68
C THR A 1046 -3.91 -4.47 28.48
N PRO A 1047 -3.13 -3.38 28.41
CA PRO A 1047 -3.64 -2.06 28.00
C PRO A 1047 -3.96 -2.01 26.49
N ASP A 1048 -3.44 -2.96 25.71
CA ASP A 1048 -3.48 -2.96 24.24
C ASP A 1048 -4.69 -3.71 23.66
N GLY A 1049 -5.62 -4.18 24.49
CA GLY A 1049 -6.67 -5.14 24.11
C GLY A 1049 -7.55 -4.76 22.90
N ALA A 1050 -7.64 -3.48 22.56
CA ALA A 1050 -8.36 -2.99 21.38
C ALA A 1050 -7.58 -3.10 20.05
N ARG A 1051 -6.25 -3.31 20.11
CA ARG A 1051 -5.37 -3.49 18.94
C ARG A 1051 -4.80 -4.90 18.78
N ILE A 1052 -5.23 -5.87 19.59
CA ILE A 1052 -4.79 -7.28 19.47
C ILE A 1052 -5.57 -7.96 18.35
N ALA A 1053 -4.86 -8.58 17.42
CA ALA A 1053 -5.42 -9.32 16.28
C ALA A 1053 -5.31 -10.84 16.45
N ALA A 1054 -4.29 -11.33 17.16
CA ALA A 1054 -4.11 -12.76 17.44
C ALA A 1054 -3.54 -13.02 18.84
N VAL A 1055 -3.79 -14.22 19.35
CA VAL A 1055 -3.17 -14.76 20.57
C VAL A 1055 -2.66 -16.16 20.24
N SER A 1056 -1.44 -16.47 20.66
CA SER A 1056 -0.77 -17.73 20.33
C SER A 1056 -0.07 -18.35 21.54
N LEU A 1057 -0.09 -19.67 21.60
CA LEU A 1057 0.69 -20.49 22.50
C LEU A 1057 1.78 -21.19 21.68
N VAL A 1058 3.05 -20.89 21.95
CA VAL A 1058 4.20 -21.54 21.32
C VAL A 1058 4.91 -22.41 22.34
N ARG A 1059 5.00 -23.72 22.09
CA ARG A 1059 5.63 -24.66 23.04
C ARG A 1059 7.14 -24.41 23.09
N LEU A 1060 7.76 -24.51 24.26
CA LEU A 1060 9.18 -24.17 24.43
C LEU A 1060 10.05 -25.05 23.50
N GLY A 1061 11.04 -24.46 22.82
CA GLY A 1061 11.87 -25.21 21.87
C GLY A 1061 12.85 -26.17 22.55
N ALA A 1062 13.11 -27.31 21.91
CA ALA A 1062 14.21 -28.21 22.22
C ALA A 1062 14.76 -28.72 20.89
N VAL A 1063 15.99 -28.35 20.55
CA VAL A 1063 16.53 -28.39 19.19
C VAL A 1063 17.94 -28.97 19.15
N THR A 1064 18.18 -29.82 18.15
CA THR A 1064 19.47 -30.37 17.77
C THR A 1064 19.40 -30.88 16.33
N HIS A 1065 20.54 -30.97 15.62
CA HIS A 1065 20.63 -31.61 14.29
C HIS A 1065 19.50 -31.18 13.32
N ALA A 1066 19.35 -29.88 13.09
CA ALA A 1066 18.33 -29.26 12.23
C ALA A 1066 16.84 -29.45 12.65
N PHE A 1067 16.53 -30.27 13.67
CA PHE A 1067 15.16 -30.53 14.12
C PHE A 1067 14.88 -30.02 15.54
N ASN A 1068 13.68 -29.50 15.75
CA ASN A 1068 13.21 -29.02 17.06
C ASN A 1068 12.05 -29.91 17.51
N GLU A 1069 12.38 -30.93 18.29
CA GLU A 1069 11.52 -32.03 18.73
C GLU A 1069 10.30 -31.56 19.56
N ASN A 1070 10.40 -30.39 20.19
CA ASN A 1070 9.45 -29.95 21.21
C ASN A 1070 8.57 -28.75 20.79
N GLN A 1071 8.96 -27.99 19.76
CA GLN A 1071 8.20 -26.82 19.29
C GLN A 1071 6.85 -27.19 18.67
N ARG A 1072 5.90 -26.26 18.75
CA ARG A 1072 4.67 -26.20 17.94
C ARG A 1072 4.01 -24.86 18.11
N PHE A 1073 3.33 -24.39 17.06
CA PHE A 1073 2.48 -23.20 17.11
C PHE A 1073 1.01 -23.61 17.33
N VAL A 1074 0.36 -23.02 18.34
CA VAL A 1074 -1.05 -23.26 18.67
C VAL A 1074 -1.78 -21.90 18.73
N PRO A 1075 -2.53 -21.51 17.69
CA PRO A 1075 -3.37 -20.32 17.73
C PRO A 1075 -4.57 -20.57 18.66
N VAL A 1076 -4.96 -19.56 19.43
CA VAL A 1076 -6.11 -19.62 20.35
C VAL A 1076 -7.09 -18.48 20.11
N THR A 1077 -8.39 -18.76 20.24
CA THR A 1077 -9.44 -17.75 20.08
C THR A 1077 -9.55 -16.89 21.34
N PHE A 1078 -9.96 -15.63 21.16
CA PHE A 1078 -10.08 -14.67 22.24
C PHE A 1078 -11.21 -13.66 21.99
N GLN A 1079 -11.58 -12.94 23.04
CA GLN A 1079 -12.49 -11.79 23.00
C GLN A 1079 -11.83 -10.63 23.76
N SER A 1080 -11.87 -9.42 23.20
CA SER A 1080 -11.42 -8.21 23.90
C SER A 1080 -12.51 -7.66 24.82
N GLY A 1081 -12.11 -7.09 25.96
CA GLY A 1081 -13.04 -6.60 26.97
C GLY A 1081 -12.42 -5.55 27.90
N ALA A 1082 -13.22 -5.04 28.83
CA ALA A 1082 -12.77 -4.04 29.80
C ALA A 1082 -11.71 -4.63 30.75
N GLY A 1083 -10.44 -4.28 30.51
CA GLY A 1083 -9.29 -4.72 31.30
C GLY A 1083 -8.39 -5.77 30.63
N GLY A 1084 -8.67 -6.20 29.40
CA GLY A 1084 -7.79 -7.10 28.66
C GLY A 1084 -8.51 -8.03 27.68
N LEU A 1085 -8.04 -9.27 27.59
CA LEU A 1085 -8.59 -10.33 26.74
C LEU A 1085 -9.13 -11.48 27.59
N THR A 1086 -10.23 -12.08 27.16
CA THR A 1086 -10.65 -13.43 27.58
C THR A 1086 -10.23 -14.39 26.48
N VAL A 1087 -9.29 -15.29 26.79
CA VAL A 1087 -8.69 -16.24 25.83
C VAL A 1087 -9.21 -17.64 26.13
N GLN A 1088 -9.53 -18.40 25.08
CA GLN A 1088 -9.99 -19.78 25.18
C GLN A 1088 -8.80 -20.74 25.11
N ALA A 1089 -8.60 -21.57 26.14
CA ALA A 1089 -7.59 -22.61 26.13
C ALA A 1089 -7.87 -23.69 25.07
N PRO A 1090 -6.84 -24.38 24.54
CA PRO A 1090 -7.02 -25.53 23.65
C PRO A 1090 -7.99 -26.55 24.23
N GLY A 1091 -8.83 -27.14 23.36
CA GLY A 1091 -9.92 -28.02 23.80
C GLY A 1091 -9.47 -29.35 24.42
N ASN A 1092 -8.26 -29.82 24.10
CA ASN A 1092 -7.68 -31.06 24.63
C ASN A 1092 -6.14 -31.08 24.43
N ALA A 1093 -5.49 -32.10 25.00
CA ALA A 1093 -4.06 -32.29 24.94
C ALA A 1093 -3.51 -32.81 23.60
N ASN A 1094 -4.34 -33.27 22.66
CA ASN A 1094 -3.89 -33.64 21.31
C ASN A 1094 -3.50 -32.39 20.50
N LEU A 1095 -4.31 -31.33 20.63
CA LEU A 1095 -4.03 -30.02 20.03
C LEU A 1095 -2.79 -29.36 20.63
N ALA A 1096 -2.56 -29.55 21.93
CA ALA A 1096 -1.48 -28.95 22.69
C ALA A 1096 -1.07 -29.83 23.89
N PRO A 1097 -0.08 -30.75 23.75
CA PRO A 1097 0.38 -31.63 24.83
C PRO A 1097 0.86 -30.85 26.07
N PRO A 1098 0.67 -31.40 27.28
CA PRO A 1098 0.88 -30.66 28.52
C PRO A 1098 2.33 -30.21 28.72
N GLY A 1099 2.50 -29.22 29.61
CA GLY A 1099 3.78 -28.59 29.90
C GLY A 1099 3.80 -27.10 29.55
N ASN A 1100 5.01 -26.56 29.33
CA ASN A 1100 5.22 -25.12 29.24
C ASN A 1100 5.10 -24.55 27.82
N TYR A 1101 4.50 -23.36 27.75
CA TYR A 1101 4.30 -22.58 26.54
C TYR A 1101 4.64 -21.11 26.79
N MET A 1102 5.11 -20.44 25.75
CA MET A 1102 5.12 -18.99 25.63
C MET A 1102 3.76 -18.52 25.13
N LEU A 1103 3.05 -17.74 25.94
CA LEU A 1103 1.82 -17.05 25.55
C LEU A 1103 2.17 -15.67 25.00
N PHE A 1104 1.90 -15.45 23.72
CA PHE A 1104 2.06 -14.16 23.05
C PHE A 1104 0.70 -13.54 22.71
N ILE A 1105 0.62 -12.21 22.80
CA ILE A 1105 -0.43 -11.42 22.15
C ILE A 1105 0.20 -10.66 20.98
N VAL A 1106 -0.48 -10.63 19.83
CA VAL A 1106 0.04 -10.07 18.58
C VAL A 1106 -0.92 -8.98 18.09
N ASP A 1107 -0.40 -7.79 17.81
CA ASP A 1107 -1.21 -6.64 17.42
C ASP A 1107 -1.62 -6.64 15.93
N THR A 1108 -2.46 -5.68 15.53
CA THR A 1108 -2.92 -5.51 14.13
C THR A 1108 -1.82 -5.26 13.11
N ASN A 1109 -0.60 -4.90 13.55
CA ASN A 1109 0.56 -4.72 12.68
C ASN A 1109 1.42 -5.99 12.62
N GLY A 1110 1.05 -7.03 13.36
CA GLY A 1110 1.81 -8.27 13.51
C GLY A 1110 2.94 -8.19 14.53
N VAL A 1111 2.96 -7.19 15.43
CA VAL A 1111 3.99 -7.04 16.46
C VAL A 1111 3.64 -7.92 17.67
N PRO A 1112 4.48 -8.89 18.07
CA PRO A 1112 4.23 -9.70 19.26
C PRO A 1112 4.69 -9.01 20.55
N SER A 1113 3.99 -9.30 21.65
CA SER A 1113 4.43 -8.99 23.00
C SER A 1113 5.74 -9.71 23.35
N VAL A 1114 6.33 -9.39 24.51
CA VAL A 1114 7.14 -10.39 25.22
C VAL A 1114 6.17 -11.47 25.74
N ALA A 1115 6.59 -12.73 25.74
CA ALA A 1115 5.77 -13.84 26.19
C ALA A 1115 5.52 -13.82 27.69
N ALA A 1116 4.33 -14.25 28.10
CA ALA A 1116 4.13 -14.79 29.44
C ALA A 1116 4.41 -16.30 29.42
N MET A 1117 5.18 -16.81 30.38
CA MET A 1117 5.39 -18.25 30.53
C MET A 1117 4.18 -18.88 31.24
N VAL A 1118 3.57 -19.88 30.63
CA VAL A 1118 2.35 -20.55 31.12
C VAL A 1118 2.50 -22.08 31.06
N SER A 1119 1.85 -22.79 31.99
CA SER A 1119 1.80 -24.27 32.04
C SER A 1119 0.39 -24.77 31.72
N LEU A 1120 0.24 -25.53 30.63
CA LEU A 1120 -1.02 -26.11 30.19
C LEU A 1120 -1.19 -27.53 30.75
N ARG A 1121 -2.34 -27.82 31.38
CA ARG A 1121 -2.61 -29.08 32.12
C ARG A 1121 -4.10 -29.42 32.28
#